data_AF-A0A1V9G790-F1
#
_entry.id   AF-A0A1V9G790-F1
#
_cell.length_a   1.000
_cell.length_b   1.000
_cell.length_c   1.000
_cell.angle_alpha   90.00
_cell.angle_beta   90.00
_cell.angle_gamma   90.00
#
_symmetry.space_group_name_H-M   'P 1'
#
loop_
_entity.id
_entity.type
_entity.pdbx_description
1 polymer ?
#
loop_
_entity_poly.entity_id
_entity_poly.type
_entity_poly.pdbx_seq_one_letter_code
_entity_poly.pdbx_strand_id
1 'polypeptide(L)'
;MSLIQIIKGGPRFKRRLTFVSLIVCGIINSTHAQPVASGSLAGKWRFQIDRTDAGVTEQWFNKELDDAIQLPGSMLTNGKGDEVTLQTKWTGSIYDSSWYFNPRMEKYRQPGNLKFPFWLTPGKYYLGAAWYQRKVIIPKNWITEHKRIDLFLERCHTETTVWVDGKELGMQNSLVAPHVYDLTAVLSTSGEHVITIRVDNRIKTINVGPDSHSLTDHTQGNWNGIIGKIELQTKPQAYIDNVQVYPDVPNKQAIVAVTLKGEQAGKATVTLSASAFNTKQGHAVPPVINSVTLSSDSLITQQFTLPMTGNVQLWDEFNPALYKLTVKLQTPNGQIHQKEVAFGMRSFKIVGTGFTINDRPVFLRGTVNNCEFPLTGFPPMDEAGWIKLFTTAKAHGLNHMRFHSWCPPEAAFKAADKTGFYLQPEAPGWVNHGTSLGDGRPVDQFMYDETNRMANWYGNYASFCMEAAGGNEPAGKNQTKFLAAIIQYWQAKDKRRVYTGASVGNSWPLVSENEYMVKAGARGLNWVNARPESDSDYHNAVQKFNVPYVTHEMGQWCVFPDFNEIERFTGVYKEKNFELFREMLAEHGMSDQANQFLMASGKLQVLCYKNEIEKAMRTKGLAGFQLLGLQDFPGQGTALVGMLNALWQNKPYVTPQEIKRFCNAVVPLARMPKFVYTNNETFTAQIELFNYGSGALKNAQINWVLKDSTGKMLQSNFFKQKEYEIGNGIPVGKIEYPLSGIKTPMRLNLDIYVAGTSYGNDWDIWVFPATVPEVTKSNEVYYCDTLDAKAISLLQNGGTVFLQAAGKIVKGKEVVNYFTPVFWNTSWFKMRPPHTLGFVCDPNHPAFAEFPATGYSDFQWWDVVNKAQVMHLEDFPKGFKPVLQPIDTWFINRKLALLLEAKVGKGKLLLCSVDLKNDLDNRPGARQLLYSLQKYVQSAAFKPAATVDLAAVQTLFTQPSRDTWDGHTKDSPDELKPKLN
;
A
#
# COMPACT_ATOMS: atom_id res chain seq x y z
N MET A 1 -20.95 51.56 -0.07
CA MET A 1 -22.15 51.83 -0.88
C MET A 1 -23.15 50.72 -0.56
N SER A 2 -23.91 50.85 0.52
CA SER A 2 -25.24 51.51 0.64
C SER A 2 -26.32 50.66 -0.06
N LEU A 3 -27.40 50.20 0.57
CA LEU A 3 -28.35 50.96 1.37
C LEU A 3 -29.09 50.14 2.47
N ILE A 4 -29.47 50.88 3.49
CA ILE A 4 -30.38 50.59 4.62
C ILE A 4 -31.78 51.18 4.31
N GLN A 5 -32.86 50.63 4.88
CA GLN A 5 -34.05 51.32 5.47
C GLN A 5 -35.08 50.28 5.98
N ILE A 6 -35.98 50.46 6.96
CA ILE A 6 -36.06 51.16 8.26
C ILE A 6 -37.46 50.87 8.89
N ILE A 7 -37.49 50.52 10.19
CA ILE A 7 -38.43 50.84 11.33
C ILE A 7 -39.95 50.46 11.31
N LYS A 8 -40.46 49.86 12.41
CA LYS A 8 -41.34 50.51 13.45
C LYS A 8 -41.93 49.54 14.51
N GLY A 9 -41.81 49.95 15.79
CA GLY A 9 -42.92 49.89 16.78
C GLY A 9 -42.78 48.97 18.02
N GLY A 10 -42.56 49.55 19.22
CA GLY A 10 -42.81 48.92 20.54
C GLY A 10 -44.31 48.91 20.93
N PRO A 11 -44.72 48.56 22.18
CA PRO A 11 -44.22 49.19 23.42
C PRO A 11 -44.09 48.29 24.69
N ARG A 12 -43.65 48.97 25.76
CA ARG A 12 -43.24 48.61 27.14
C ARG A 12 -44.29 47.92 28.03
N PHE A 13 -43.83 47.13 29.02
CA PHE A 13 -44.35 47.17 30.39
C PHE A 13 -43.24 46.95 31.44
N LYS A 14 -43.22 47.80 32.48
CA LYS A 14 -42.34 47.75 33.66
C LYS A 14 -43.00 46.91 34.76
N ARG A 15 -42.21 46.17 35.56
CA ARG A 15 -42.44 46.02 37.01
C ARG A 15 -41.12 45.72 37.74
N ARG A 16 -40.84 46.52 38.77
CA ARG A 16 -39.81 46.33 39.80
C ARG A 16 -40.27 45.24 40.76
N LEU A 17 -39.34 44.46 41.35
CA LEU A 17 -39.08 44.52 42.80
C LEU A 17 -37.83 43.71 43.20
N THR A 18 -37.11 44.32 44.11
CA THR A 18 -35.92 43.99 44.91
C THR A 18 -35.95 42.62 45.60
N PHE A 19 -34.81 41.92 45.73
CA PHE A 19 -34.52 41.11 46.93
C PHE A 19 -33.00 40.91 47.17
N VAL A 20 -32.56 41.52 48.27
CA VAL A 20 -31.52 41.19 49.27
C VAL A 20 -30.39 40.23 48.89
N SER A 21 -29.17 40.78 48.93
CA SER A 21 -27.89 40.08 48.99
C SER A 21 -27.74 39.26 50.29
N LEU A 22 -27.43 37.98 50.17
CA LEU A 22 -26.92 37.14 51.25
C LEU A 22 -25.51 36.69 50.88
N ILE A 23 -24.52 37.31 51.53
CA ILE A 23 -23.12 36.89 51.51
C ILE A 23 -23.04 35.62 52.36
N VAL A 24 -22.76 34.48 51.73
CA VAL A 24 -22.25 33.30 52.42
C VAL A 24 -20.85 33.05 51.87
N CYS A 25 -19.85 33.39 52.68
CA CYS A 25 -18.47 32.97 52.50
C CYS A 25 -18.38 31.45 52.63
N GLY A 26 -18.48 30.75 51.51
CA GLY A 26 -17.97 29.39 51.38
C GLY A 26 -16.53 29.48 50.87
N ILE A 27 -15.56 29.20 51.74
CA ILE A 27 -14.16 28.96 51.34
C ILE A 27 -14.16 27.68 50.51
N ILE A 28 -14.33 27.83 49.20
CA ILE A 28 -14.00 26.78 48.24
C ILE A 28 -12.48 26.83 48.14
N ASN A 29 -11.80 25.95 48.87
CA ASN A 29 -10.44 25.57 48.54
C ASN A 29 -10.48 24.94 47.15
N SER A 30 -10.33 25.76 46.12
CA SER A 30 -10.15 25.32 44.75
C SER A 30 -8.77 24.67 44.65
N THR A 31 -8.66 23.40 45.03
CA THR A 31 -7.51 22.55 44.68
C THR A 31 -7.50 22.42 43.17
N HIS A 32 -6.73 23.27 42.50
CA HIS A 32 -6.54 23.22 41.06
C HIS A 32 -5.80 21.93 40.73
N ALA A 33 -6.34 21.14 39.79
CA ALA A 33 -5.58 20.05 39.18
C ALA A 33 -4.32 20.66 38.57
N GLN A 34 -3.14 20.10 38.84
CA GLN A 34 -1.94 20.55 38.16
C GLN A 34 -1.91 19.87 36.78
N PRO A 35 -2.12 20.60 35.66
CA PRO A 35 -1.92 20.02 34.35
C PRO A 35 -0.43 19.65 34.19
N VAL A 36 -0.16 18.64 33.38
CA VAL A 36 1.17 18.47 32.78
C VAL A 36 1.44 19.74 31.99
N ALA A 37 2.31 20.61 32.49
CA ALA A 37 2.77 21.74 31.71
C ALA A 37 3.79 21.19 30.71
N SER A 38 3.52 21.36 29.42
CA SER A 38 4.46 21.05 28.35
C SER A 38 4.95 22.35 27.69
N GLY A 39 6.26 22.44 27.51
CA GLY A 39 6.91 23.50 26.74
C GLY A 39 7.40 22.94 25.42
N SER A 40 6.83 23.39 24.31
CA SER A 40 7.30 22.99 22.98
C SER A 40 8.71 23.52 22.72
N LEU A 41 9.57 22.64 22.24
CA LEU A 41 10.91 22.93 21.73
C LEU A 41 10.95 22.84 20.20
N ALA A 42 9.80 23.00 19.51
CA ALA A 42 9.77 23.24 18.08
C ALA A 42 10.41 24.60 17.76
N GLY A 43 11.11 24.72 16.63
CA GLY A 43 11.81 25.94 16.23
C GLY A 43 13.18 25.66 15.62
N LYS A 44 13.97 26.74 15.56
CA LYS A 44 15.37 26.68 15.14
C LYS A 44 16.24 26.09 16.26
N TRP A 45 17.05 25.10 15.91
CA TRP A 45 18.07 24.49 16.74
C TRP A 45 19.44 24.81 16.15
N ARG A 46 20.46 24.93 16.99
CA ARG A 46 21.86 24.90 16.53
C ARG A 46 22.21 23.48 16.10
N PHE A 47 23.10 23.34 15.14
CA PHE A 47 23.29 22.09 14.43
C PHE A 47 24.75 21.88 14.04
N GLN A 48 25.20 20.62 13.99
CA GLN A 48 26.48 20.25 13.42
C GLN A 48 26.48 18.80 12.92
N ILE A 49 27.02 18.57 11.72
CA ILE A 49 27.18 17.24 11.13
C ILE A 49 28.48 16.61 11.67
N ASP A 50 28.42 15.38 12.16
CA ASP A 50 29.56 14.67 12.76
C ASP A 50 30.05 13.52 11.86
N ARG A 51 30.75 13.89 10.78
CA ARG A 51 31.23 12.93 9.77
C ARG A 51 32.27 11.94 10.30
N THR A 52 32.96 12.28 11.37
CA THR A 52 34.12 11.54 11.89
C THR A 52 33.91 11.05 13.32
N ASP A 53 32.68 11.13 13.85
CA ASP A 53 32.36 10.86 15.27
C ASP A 53 33.25 11.64 16.26
N ALA A 54 33.67 12.84 15.88
CA ALA A 54 34.52 13.70 16.69
C ALA A 54 33.74 14.37 17.83
N GLY A 55 32.42 14.50 17.72
CA GLY A 55 31.64 15.34 18.62
C GLY A 55 31.63 14.92 20.08
N VAL A 56 31.76 13.61 20.36
CA VAL A 56 31.88 13.12 21.74
C VAL A 56 33.26 13.45 22.30
N THR A 57 34.34 13.11 21.57
CA THR A 57 35.73 13.31 21.99
C THR A 57 36.08 14.79 22.14
N GLU A 58 35.60 15.63 21.22
CA GLU A 58 35.77 17.09 21.25
C GLU A 58 34.73 17.82 22.11
N GLN A 59 33.88 17.08 22.82
CA GLN A 59 32.85 17.61 23.73
C GLN A 59 31.97 18.69 23.11
N TRP A 60 31.39 18.43 21.94
CA TRP A 60 30.53 19.40 21.25
C TRP A 60 29.31 19.82 22.08
N PHE A 61 28.89 18.99 23.02
CA PHE A 61 27.86 19.30 24.02
C PHE A 61 28.26 20.41 25.02
N ASN A 62 29.54 20.78 25.10
CA ASN A 62 30.08 21.86 25.95
C ASN A 62 30.41 23.15 25.18
N LYS A 63 30.21 23.18 23.86
CA LYS A 63 30.43 24.37 23.02
C LYS A 63 29.19 24.71 22.21
N GLU A 64 29.19 25.91 21.65
CA GLU A 64 28.16 26.36 20.73
C GLU A 64 28.36 25.69 19.36
N LEU A 65 27.28 25.16 18.78
CA LEU A 65 27.31 24.60 17.41
C LEU A 65 27.08 25.72 16.39
N ASP A 66 27.83 25.67 15.28
CA ASP A 66 27.98 26.80 14.35
C ASP A 66 26.90 26.90 13.26
N ASP A 67 26.14 25.84 13.01
CA ASP A 67 25.07 25.81 11.99
C ASP A 67 23.68 25.80 12.66
N ALA A 68 22.61 25.79 11.88
CA ALA A 68 21.25 25.68 12.37
C ALA A 68 20.37 24.77 11.53
N ILE A 69 19.31 24.27 12.16
CA ILE A 69 18.30 23.43 11.54
C ILE A 69 16.91 23.70 12.16
N GLN A 70 15.85 23.59 11.36
CA GLN A 70 14.48 23.69 11.83
C GLN A 70 13.97 22.30 12.24
N LEU A 71 13.49 22.19 13.47
CA LEU A 71 12.82 20.99 13.99
C LEU A 71 11.40 21.34 14.50
N PRO A 72 10.42 20.42 14.41
CA PRO A 72 10.54 19.06 13.88
C PRO A 72 10.81 19.01 12.37
N GLY A 73 11.60 18.03 11.93
CA GLY A 73 12.04 17.84 10.56
C GLY A 73 13.25 16.90 10.46
N SER A 74 13.75 16.71 9.24
CA SER A 74 14.97 15.94 8.97
C SER A 74 16.07 16.84 8.39
N MET A 75 17.31 16.34 8.39
CA MET A 75 18.41 16.95 7.64
C MET A 75 18.02 17.20 6.18
N LEU A 76 17.39 16.20 5.56
CA LEU A 76 16.97 16.25 4.16
C LEU A 76 15.95 17.38 3.90
N THR A 77 14.92 17.56 4.74
CA THR A 77 13.96 18.67 4.59
C THR A 77 14.58 20.05 4.85
N ASN A 78 15.75 20.10 5.48
CA ASN A 78 16.52 21.32 5.72
C ASN A 78 17.67 21.52 4.72
N GLY A 79 17.76 20.69 3.67
CA GLY A 79 18.83 20.77 2.67
C GLY A 79 20.23 20.42 3.20
N LYS A 80 20.31 19.71 4.34
CA LYS A 80 21.56 19.28 4.98
C LYS A 80 21.92 17.86 4.56
N GLY A 81 23.22 17.59 4.44
CA GLY A 81 23.78 16.31 4.01
C GLY A 81 24.72 16.48 2.82
N ASP A 82 25.13 15.36 2.23
CA ASP A 82 26.04 15.31 1.10
C ASP A 82 25.25 15.24 -0.22
N GLU A 83 25.89 15.68 -1.32
CA GLU A 83 25.34 15.47 -2.66
C GLU A 83 25.29 13.97 -2.97
N VAL A 84 24.28 13.55 -3.72
CA VAL A 84 24.18 12.17 -4.18
C VAL A 84 25.18 11.95 -5.33
N THR A 85 26.03 10.93 -5.20
CA THR A 85 27.07 10.57 -6.17
C THR A 85 27.09 9.06 -6.40
N LEU A 86 27.97 8.58 -7.27
CA LEU A 86 28.20 7.14 -7.46
C LEU A 86 28.82 6.47 -6.23
N GLN A 87 29.41 7.24 -5.31
CA GLN A 87 30.03 6.76 -4.07
C GLN A 87 29.09 6.86 -2.87
N THR A 88 27.84 7.30 -3.06
CA THR A 88 26.83 7.34 -1.99
C THR A 88 26.65 5.95 -1.41
N LYS A 89 26.85 5.83 -0.10
CA LYS A 89 26.67 4.59 0.65
C LYS A 89 25.22 4.46 1.09
N TRP A 90 24.41 3.93 0.19
CA TRP A 90 23.02 3.59 0.48
C TRP A 90 22.92 2.61 1.64
N THR A 91 21.84 2.72 2.39
CA THR A 91 21.50 1.77 3.45
C THR A 91 20.77 0.56 2.89
N GLY A 92 19.88 0.79 1.91
CA GLY A 92 19.19 -0.27 1.18
C GLY A 92 20.10 -1.03 0.22
N SER A 93 19.83 -2.32 0.03
CA SER A 93 20.63 -3.16 -0.85
C SER A 93 20.22 -2.95 -2.32
N ILE A 94 21.19 -2.90 -3.23
CA ILE A 94 20.95 -2.81 -4.68
C ILE A 94 21.08 -4.21 -5.27
N TYR A 95 20.01 -4.74 -5.85
CA TYR A 95 19.94 -6.14 -6.33
C TYR A 95 20.25 -6.30 -7.82
N ASP A 96 19.97 -5.27 -8.60
CA ASP A 96 20.28 -5.21 -10.03
C ASP A 96 21.44 -4.25 -10.25
N SER A 97 22.64 -4.77 -10.49
CA SER A 97 23.81 -3.94 -10.76
C SER A 97 23.95 -3.54 -12.23
N SER A 98 23.03 -3.95 -13.12
CA SER A 98 23.17 -3.71 -14.55
C SER A 98 23.31 -2.22 -14.89
N TRP A 99 22.68 -1.34 -14.13
CA TRP A 99 22.82 0.11 -14.32
C TRP A 99 24.25 0.63 -14.14
N TYR A 100 25.08 -0.01 -13.28
CA TYR A 100 26.47 0.40 -13.08
C TYR A 100 27.38 0.00 -14.24
N PHE A 101 27.06 -1.10 -14.92
CA PHE A 101 27.96 -1.73 -15.90
C PHE A 101 27.49 -1.62 -17.35
N ASN A 102 26.18 -1.47 -17.58
CA ASN A 102 25.62 -1.36 -18.92
C ASN A 102 26.12 -0.05 -19.58
N PRO A 103 26.80 -0.11 -20.75
CA PRO A 103 27.28 1.07 -21.46
C PRO A 103 26.17 2.08 -21.80
N ARG A 104 24.94 1.61 -22.06
CA ARG A 104 23.80 2.50 -22.36
C ARG A 104 23.42 3.41 -21.19
N MET A 105 23.72 2.99 -19.97
CA MET A 105 23.42 3.73 -18.76
C MET A 105 24.53 4.74 -18.40
N GLU A 106 25.64 4.79 -19.13
CA GLU A 106 26.81 5.63 -18.80
C GLU A 106 26.50 7.12 -18.70
N LYS A 107 25.63 7.63 -19.58
CA LYS A 107 25.16 9.02 -19.54
C LYS A 107 24.41 9.39 -18.26
N TYR A 108 23.79 8.42 -17.58
CA TYR A 108 23.06 8.60 -16.33
C TYR A 108 23.96 8.49 -15.10
N ARG A 109 25.26 8.22 -15.30
CA ARG A 109 26.29 8.17 -14.25
C ARG A 109 27.14 9.44 -14.23
N GLN A 110 26.89 10.39 -15.15
CA GLN A 110 27.66 11.61 -15.26
C GLN A 110 27.25 12.64 -14.19
N PRO A 111 28.19 13.45 -13.66
CA PRO A 111 27.87 14.56 -12.78
C PRO A 111 26.78 15.46 -13.37
N GLY A 112 25.77 15.81 -12.57
CA GLY A 112 24.63 16.63 -12.99
C GLY A 112 23.53 15.89 -13.77
N ASN A 113 23.72 14.63 -14.14
CA ASN A 113 22.71 13.80 -14.81
C ASN A 113 22.50 12.43 -14.14
N LEU A 114 22.74 12.37 -12.82
CA LEU A 114 22.63 11.14 -12.05
C LEU A 114 21.16 10.70 -11.93
N LYS A 115 20.81 9.54 -12.50
CA LYS A 115 19.45 8.98 -12.49
C LYS A 115 19.48 7.49 -12.19
N PHE A 116 18.91 7.11 -11.04
CA PHE A 116 18.85 5.72 -10.61
C PHE A 116 17.51 5.09 -11.00
N PRO A 117 17.48 3.82 -11.44
CA PRO A 117 16.24 3.13 -11.74
C PRO A 117 15.66 2.35 -10.54
N PHE A 118 16.39 2.30 -9.42
CA PHE A 118 16.08 1.43 -8.27
C PHE A 118 15.07 2.02 -7.28
N TRP A 119 15.11 3.34 -7.07
CA TRP A 119 14.26 4.08 -6.13
C TRP A 119 14.34 5.58 -6.40
N LEU A 120 13.54 6.37 -5.66
CA LEU A 120 13.52 7.82 -5.76
C LEU A 120 14.86 8.43 -5.37
N THR A 121 15.26 9.49 -6.07
CA THR A 121 16.54 10.16 -5.77
C THR A 121 16.33 11.27 -4.74
N PRO A 122 16.95 11.20 -3.55
CA PRO A 122 16.86 12.29 -2.58
C PRO A 122 17.69 13.50 -3.02
N GLY A 123 17.29 14.70 -2.62
CA GLY A 123 18.05 15.92 -2.89
C GLY A 123 19.38 16.01 -2.12
N LYS A 124 19.49 15.33 -0.98
CA LYS A 124 20.71 15.19 -0.15
C LYS A 124 20.72 13.82 0.49
N TYR A 125 21.87 13.31 0.88
CA TYR A 125 21.96 12.07 1.63
C TYR A 125 22.98 12.18 2.77
N TYR A 126 22.67 11.63 3.94
CA TYR A 126 23.61 11.57 5.04
C TYR A 126 23.37 10.35 5.92
N LEU A 127 24.44 9.60 6.17
CA LEU A 127 24.48 8.42 7.02
C LEU A 127 25.57 8.62 8.08
N GLY A 128 25.17 8.86 9.33
CA GLY A 128 26.08 9.20 10.41
C GLY A 128 25.43 9.91 11.59
N ALA A 129 26.26 10.44 12.47
CA ALA A 129 25.82 11.20 13.62
C ALA A 129 25.64 12.69 13.31
N ALA A 130 24.63 13.30 13.88
CA ALA A 130 24.45 14.75 13.84
C ALA A 130 24.02 15.27 15.21
N TRP A 131 24.43 16.50 15.52
CA TRP A 131 24.22 17.13 16.82
C TRP A 131 23.24 18.29 16.69
N TYR A 132 22.35 18.40 17.66
CA TYR A 132 21.27 19.37 17.74
C TYR A 132 21.31 20.02 19.11
N GLN A 133 21.41 21.35 19.19
CA GLN A 133 21.51 22.07 20.46
C GLN A 133 20.48 23.19 20.56
N ARG A 134 19.83 23.30 21.73
CA ARG A 134 18.86 24.36 22.03
C ARG A 134 18.99 24.85 23.45
N LYS A 135 18.95 26.17 23.59
CA LYS A 135 18.76 26.85 24.87
C LYS A 135 17.29 26.76 25.29
N VAL A 136 17.08 26.43 26.55
CA VAL A 136 15.76 26.36 27.18
C VAL A 136 15.77 27.15 28.47
N ILE A 137 14.63 27.72 28.85
CA ILE A 137 14.47 28.43 30.12
C ILE A 137 13.59 27.57 31.03
N ILE A 138 14.15 27.10 32.13
CA ILE A 138 13.43 26.33 33.15
C ILE A 138 12.80 27.28 34.17
N PRO A 139 11.47 27.32 34.28
CA PRO A 139 10.78 28.19 35.23
C PRO A 139 11.13 27.85 36.69
N LYS A 140 11.23 28.89 37.54
CA LYS A 140 11.49 28.73 38.98
C LYS A 140 10.49 27.81 39.69
N ASN A 141 9.24 27.82 39.26
CA ASN A 141 8.20 27.00 39.87
C ASN A 141 8.34 25.51 39.54
N TRP A 142 9.03 25.12 38.45
CA TRP A 142 9.30 23.70 38.17
C TRP A 142 10.26 23.10 39.20
N ILE A 143 11.25 23.88 39.62
CA ILE A 143 12.26 23.48 40.61
C ILE A 143 11.69 23.56 42.03
N THR A 144 11.07 24.69 42.39
CA THR A 144 10.56 24.92 43.75
C THR A 144 9.36 24.04 44.11
N GLU A 145 8.61 23.55 43.12
CA GLU A 145 7.55 22.55 43.34
C GLU A 145 8.06 21.10 43.21
N HIS A 146 9.38 20.89 43.06
CA HIS A 146 10.02 19.58 42.85
C HIS A 146 9.34 18.77 41.75
N LYS A 147 9.15 19.34 40.56
CA LYS A 147 8.53 18.62 39.45
C LYS A 147 9.51 17.65 38.81
N ARG A 148 8.99 16.50 38.39
CA ARG A 148 9.67 15.66 37.42
C ARG A 148 9.66 16.37 36.07
N ILE A 149 10.80 16.41 35.38
CA ILE A 149 10.96 17.05 34.07
C ILE A 149 11.44 15.99 33.08
N ASP A 150 10.61 15.64 32.11
CA ASP A 150 10.95 14.71 31.05
C ASP A 150 11.18 15.47 29.72
N LEU A 151 12.20 15.11 28.95
CA LEU A 151 12.32 15.47 27.53
C LEU A 151 11.65 14.39 26.69
N PHE A 152 10.62 14.79 25.94
CA PHE A 152 9.84 13.92 25.05
C PHE A 152 10.22 14.21 23.58
N LEU A 153 10.68 13.19 22.87
CA LEU A 153 10.98 13.21 21.44
C LEU A 153 10.05 12.22 20.74
N GLU A 154 9.05 12.70 20.01
CA GLU A 154 7.95 11.86 19.50
C GLU A 154 8.42 10.80 18.47
N ARG A 155 9.34 11.17 17.57
CA ARG A 155 9.82 10.27 16.52
C ARG A 155 11.22 10.65 16.05
N CYS A 156 12.18 9.78 16.34
CA CYS A 156 13.60 9.88 15.99
C CYS A 156 13.99 8.76 15.02
N HIS A 157 15.15 8.88 14.37
CA HIS A 157 15.68 7.88 13.43
C HIS A 157 17.21 7.82 13.55
N THR A 158 17.79 6.83 14.23
CA THR A 158 17.11 5.83 15.09
C THR A 158 17.57 5.93 16.54
N GLU A 159 18.86 6.19 16.77
CA GLU A 159 19.42 6.33 18.11
C GLU A 159 19.47 7.80 18.51
N THR A 160 19.17 8.11 19.77
CA THR A 160 19.47 9.42 20.36
C THR A 160 20.29 9.30 21.64
N THR A 161 21.17 10.26 21.89
CA THR A 161 21.85 10.48 23.17
C THR A 161 21.67 11.94 23.57
N VAL A 162 21.43 12.21 24.86
CA VAL A 162 21.09 13.55 25.35
C VAL A 162 22.07 14.02 26.43
N TRP A 163 22.44 15.29 26.34
CA TRP A 163 23.20 16.03 27.35
C TRP A 163 22.41 17.26 27.78
N VAL A 164 22.52 17.60 29.07
CA VAL A 164 22.03 18.87 29.63
C VAL A 164 23.19 19.52 30.36
N ASP A 165 23.55 20.75 29.95
CA ASP A 165 24.69 21.50 30.48
C ASP A 165 25.97 20.65 30.56
N GLY A 166 26.20 19.85 29.52
CA GLY A 166 27.36 18.97 29.40
C GLY A 166 27.26 17.62 30.11
N LYS A 167 26.21 17.35 30.89
CA LYS A 167 26.01 16.07 31.57
C LYS A 167 25.18 15.10 30.72
N GLU A 168 25.76 13.94 30.40
CA GLU A 168 25.11 12.88 29.63
C GLU A 168 24.00 12.16 30.43
N LEU A 169 22.90 11.85 29.77
CA LEU A 169 21.74 11.13 30.32
C LEU A 169 21.55 9.72 29.74
N GLY A 170 22.42 9.30 28.82
CA GLY A 170 22.40 8.01 28.16
C GLY A 170 21.69 8.01 26.81
N MET A 171 21.43 6.81 26.30
CA MET A 171 21.01 6.54 24.92
C MET A 171 19.64 5.85 24.88
N GLN A 172 18.81 6.26 23.91
CA GLN A 172 17.54 5.64 23.58
C GLN A 172 17.59 5.14 22.12
N ASN A 173 16.97 4.00 21.87
CA ASN A 173 16.94 3.36 20.56
C ASN A 173 15.58 2.68 20.35
N SER A 174 14.74 3.28 19.50
CA SER A 174 13.42 2.79 19.11
C SER A 174 13.06 3.33 17.73
N LEU A 175 12.33 2.53 16.95
CA LEU A 175 11.75 2.90 15.65
C LEU A 175 10.23 3.07 15.74
N VAL A 176 9.60 2.55 16.79
CA VAL A 176 8.14 2.50 16.95
C VAL A 176 7.57 3.53 17.92
N ALA A 177 8.33 3.99 18.91
CA ALA A 177 7.82 4.80 20.01
C ALA A 177 8.68 6.03 20.34
N PRO A 178 8.13 7.01 21.08
CA PRO A 178 8.88 8.19 21.52
C PRO A 178 10.08 7.85 22.38
N HIS A 179 11.14 8.66 22.26
CA HIS A 179 12.26 8.65 23.19
C HIS A 179 11.97 9.62 24.36
N VAL A 180 12.08 9.12 25.58
CA VAL A 180 11.80 9.91 26.80
C VAL A 180 13.01 9.87 27.73
N TYR A 181 13.47 11.04 28.15
CA TYR A 181 14.59 11.21 29.08
C TYR A 181 14.15 11.92 30.34
N ASP A 182 14.47 11.35 31.50
CA ASP A 182 14.26 12.01 32.80
C ASP A 182 15.38 13.03 33.05
N LEU A 183 15.06 14.32 32.98
CA LEU A 183 16.00 15.40 33.20
C LEU A 183 16.02 15.90 34.65
N THR A 184 15.20 15.34 35.53
CA THR A 184 14.93 15.87 36.87
C THR A 184 16.19 16.01 37.71
N ALA A 185 17.09 15.01 37.65
CA ALA A 185 18.32 15.01 38.43
C ALA A 185 19.41 15.97 37.90
N VAL A 186 19.29 16.43 36.66
CA VAL A 186 20.29 17.32 36.03
C VAL A 186 19.82 18.77 35.96
N LEU A 187 18.51 19.00 35.86
CA LEU A 187 17.88 20.31 35.92
C LEU A 187 17.51 20.65 37.37
N SER A 188 18.50 20.96 38.20
CA SER A 188 18.32 21.29 39.63
C SER A 188 18.16 22.79 39.92
N THR A 189 18.39 23.64 38.92
CA THR A 189 18.27 25.09 39.02
C THR A 189 17.28 25.62 38.00
N SER A 190 16.77 26.83 38.23
CA SER A 190 15.92 27.55 37.27
C SER A 190 16.76 28.52 36.47
N GLY A 191 16.33 28.85 35.25
CA GLY A 191 17.05 29.77 34.37
C GLY A 191 17.38 29.14 33.03
N GLU A 192 18.42 29.64 32.37
CA GLU A 192 18.85 29.14 31.07
C GLU A 192 19.64 27.83 31.22
N HIS A 193 19.32 26.84 30.39
CA HIS A 193 20.02 25.56 30.26
C HIS A 193 20.20 25.23 28.79
N VAL A 194 21.19 24.39 28.48
CA VAL A 194 21.46 23.90 27.12
C VAL A 194 21.16 22.42 27.03
N ILE A 195 20.22 22.07 26.16
CA ILE A 195 19.96 20.68 25.77
C ILE A 195 20.71 20.40 24.47
N THR A 196 21.56 19.38 24.48
CA THR A 196 22.24 18.88 23.29
C THR A 196 21.80 17.44 23.03
N ILE A 197 21.44 17.13 21.79
CA ILE A 197 20.98 15.82 21.34
C ILE A 197 21.87 15.37 20.19
N ARG A 198 22.43 14.17 20.29
CA ARG A 198 23.09 13.48 19.19
C ARG A 198 22.10 12.48 18.60
N VAL A 199 21.87 12.52 17.29
CA VAL A 199 21.04 11.56 16.56
C VAL A 199 21.92 10.77 15.59
N ASP A 200 21.81 9.44 15.60
CA ASP A 200 22.61 8.53 14.78
C ASP A 200 21.69 7.56 14.02
N ASN A 201 21.78 7.57 12.69
CA ASN A 201 20.91 6.80 11.80
C ASN A 201 21.62 5.58 11.19
N ARG A 202 22.83 5.26 11.64
CA ARG A 202 23.56 4.07 11.18
C ARG A 202 22.98 2.79 11.76
N ILE A 203 22.96 1.72 10.96
CA ILE A 203 22.78 0.36 11.47
C ILE A 203 24.04 -0.02 12.26
N LYS A 204 23.87 -0.37 13.55
CA LYS A 204 24.96 -0.79 14.45
C LYS A 204 24.76 -2.25 14.88
N THR A 205 24.89 -2.54 16.18
CA THR A 205 24.70 -3.86 16.77
C THR A 205 23.26 -4.36 16.64
N ILE A 206 22.28 -3.45 16.76
CA ILE A 206 20.88 -3.73 16.47
C ILE A 206 20.66 -3.50 14.98
N ASN A 207 20.49 -4.61 14.25
CA ASN A 207 20.20 -4.61 12.82
C ASN A 207 18.80 -5.19 12.59
N VAL A 208 17.87 -4.35 12.11
CA VAL A 208 16.49 -4.72 11.78
C VAL A 208 16.31 -5.19 10.33
N GLY A 209 17.42 -5.26 9.57
CA GLY A 209 17.46 -5.56 8.15
C GLY A 209 17.71 -4.28 7.31
N PRO A 210 18.69 -4.29 6.39
CA PRO A 210 19.03 -3.12 5.57
C PRO A 210 17.92 -2.71 4.59
N ASP A 211 16.99 -3.61 4.29
CA ASP A 211 15.86 -3.37 3.39
C ASP A 211 14.54 -3.14 4.15
N SER A 212 14.59 -3.08 5.49
CA SER A 212 13.41 -2.83 6.32
C SER A 212 12.82 -1.45 6.06
N HIS A 213 11.51 -1.37 5.87
CA HIS A 213 10.81 -0.12 5.56
C HIS A 213 10.80 0.87 6.72
N SER A 214 11.14 0.41 7.92
CA SER A 214 11.40 1.26 9.07
C SER A 214 12.64 2.16 8.92
N LEU A 215 13.55 1.88 7.98
CA LEU A 215 14.87 2.53 7.91
C LEU A 215 15.41 2.84 6.49
N THR A 216 14.96 2.15 5.44
CA THR A 216 15.72 2.04 4.19
C THR A 216 15.35 3.02 3.05
N ASP A 217 16.28 3.19 2.11
CA ASP A 217 16.18 3.98 0.86
C ASP A 217 15.09 3.49 -0.11
N HIS A 218 14.66 2.24 0.01
CA HIS A 218 13.55 1.72 -0.78
C HIS A 218 12.21 2.42 -0.49
N THR A 219 12.07 3.13 0.66
CA THR A 219 10.77 3.66 1.11
C THR A 219 10.83 5.08 1.65
N GLN A 220 10.90 5.25 2.98
CA GLN A 220 11.02 6.56 3.61
C GLN A 220 12.46 7.13 3.53
N GLY A 221 13.45 6.29 3.23
CA GLY A 221 14.86 6.66 3.31
C GLY A 221 15.44 6.55 4.71
N ASN A 222 16.77 6.56 4.78
CA ASN A 222 17.49 6.60 6.05
C ASN A 222 17.74 8.05 6.50
N TRP A 223 16.70 8.74 6.94
CA TRP A 223 16.79 10.14 7.35
C TRP A 223 17.43 10.30 8.75
N ASN A 224 18.03 11.46 9.02
CA ASN A 224 18.51 11.86 10.35
C ASN A 224 17.74 13.10 10.81
N GLY A 225 17.21 13.08 12.03
CA GLY A 225 16.43 14.20 12.59
C GLY A 225 15.42 13.77 13.64
N ILE A 226 14.49 14.68 13.94
CA ILE A 226 13.39 14.49 14.90
C ILE A 226 12.14 15.08 14.26
N ILE A 227 11.22 14.24 13.78
CA ILE A 227 10.14 14.66 12.86
C ILE A 227 8.81 14.96 13.55
N GLY A 228 8.67 14.54 14.81
CA GLY A 228 7.49 14.82 15.64
C GLY A 228 7.78 15.80 16.78
N LYS A 229 6.84 15.92 17.71
CA LYS A 229 6.92 16.82 18.87
C LYS A 229 8.23 16.67 19.63
N ILE A 230 8.73 17.80 20.09
CA ILE A 230 9.90 17.93 20.96
C ILE A 230 9.43 18.78 22.13
N GLU A 231 9.34 18.22 23.33
CA GLU A 231 8.71 18.89 24.46
C GLU A 231 9.46 18.63 25.76
N LEU A 232 9.51 19.65 26.62
CA LEU A 232 9.74 19.43 28.05
C LEU A 232 8.39 19.25 28.73
N GLN A 233 8.19 18.11 29.38
CA GLN A 233 6.94 17.77 30.06
C GLN A 233 7.18 17.70 31.56
N THR A 234 6.31 18.34 32.34
CA THR A 234 6.38 18.27 33.81
C THR A 234 5.32 17.38 34.41
N LYS A 235 5.70 16.61 35.43
CA LYS A 235 4.78 15.79 36.23
C LYS A 235 4.99 16.09 37.72
N PRO A 236 3.93 16.01 38.55
CA PRO A 236 4.11 16.01 40.00
C PRO A 236 4.89 14.75 40.43
N GLN A 237 5.43 14.77 41.65
CA GLN A 237 6.22 13.66 42.23
C GLN A 237 5.42 12.34 42.33
N ALA A 238 4.13 12.43 42.65
CA ALA A 238 3.20 11.31 42.55
C ALA A 238 2.30 11.50 41.33
N TYR A 239 2.39 10.59 40.37
CA TYR A 239 1.73 10.74 39.07
C TYR A 239 1.18 9.42 38.52
N ILE A 240 0.35 9.58 37.50
CA ILE A 240 -0.20 8.50 36.70
C ILE A 240 0.78 8.27 35.55
N ASP A 241 1.53 7.19 35.62
CA ASP A 241 2.53 6.84 34.62
C ASP A 241 1.86 6.30 33.35
N ASN A 242 1.03 5.26 33.52
CA ASN A 242 0.35 4.59 32.41
C ASN A 242 -1.13 4.33 32.72
N VAL A 243 -1.95 4.34 31.67
CA VAL A 243 -3.37 3.95 31.73
C VAL A 243 -3.62 3.03 30.54
N GLN A 244 -3.98 1.78 30.80
CA GLN A 244 -4.34 0.80 29.78
C GLN A 244 -5.80 0.39 29.98
N VAL A 245 -6.60 0.50 28.92
CA VAL A 245 -8.03 0.20 28.92
C VAL A 245 -8.26 -1.10 28.16
N TYR A 246 -8.94 -2.04 28.79
CA TYR A 246 -9.31 -3.36 28.26
C TYR A 246 -10.84 -3.43 28.15
N PRO A 247 -11.42 -3.16 26.96
CA PRO A 247 -12.85 -3.30 26.74
C PRO A 247 -13.33 -4.73 26.97
N ASP A 248 -14.41 -4.88 27.74
CA ASP A 248 -15.11 -6.14 27.98
C ASP A 248 -16.57 -5.97 27.56
N VAL A 249 -16.78 -6.11 26.25
CA VAL A 249 -18.08 -5.89 25.60
C VAL A 249 -19.18 -6.81 26.17
N PRO A 250 -18.97 -8.13 26.35
CA PRO A 250 -20.01 -9.02 26.90
C PRO A 250 -20.50 -8.60 28.29
N ASN A 251 -19.60 -8.15 29.16
CA ASN A 251 -19.95 -7.74 30.53
C ASN A 251 -20.29 -6.24 30.65
N LYS A 252 -20.34 -5.50 29.53
CA LYS A 252 -20.63 -4.05 29.50
C LYS A 252 -19.74 -3.24 30.45
N GLN A 253 -18.45 -3.56 30.47
CA GLN A 253 -17.47 -2.88 31.32
C GLN A 253 -16.14 -2.67 30.59
N ALA A 254 -15.26 -1.87 31.18
CA ALA A 254 -13.86 -1.78 30.77
C ALA A 254 -12.98 -1.96 32.00
N ILE A 255 -11.97 -2.83 31.91
CA ILE A 255 -10.95 -2.95 32.96
C ILE A 255 -9.87 -1.91 32.66
N VAL A 256 -9.64 -1.01 33.61
CA VAL A 256 -8.66 0.07 33.51
C VAL A 256 -7.48 -0.26 34.42
N ALA A 257 -6.37 -0.66 33.83
CA ALA A 257 -5.10 -0.81 34.54
C ALA A 257 -4.40 0.54 34.60
N VAL A 258 -4.19 1.06 35.81
CA VAL A 258 -3.54 2.34 36.07
C VAL A 258 -2.22 2.07 36.77
N THR A 259 -1.13 2.47 36.13
CA THR A 259 0.20 2.44 36.71
C THR A 259 0.48 3.79 37.36
N LEU A 260 0.76 3.77 38.65
CA LEU A 260 1.01 4.93 39.50
C LEU A 260 2.46 4.87 39.97
N LYS A 261 3.16 6.01 39.92
CA LYS A 261 4.42 6.20 40.61
C LYS A 261 4.15 7.08 41.83
N GLY A 262 4.52 6.61 43.02
CA GLY A 262 4.35 7.35 44.27
C GLY A 262 5.68 7.62 44.93
N GLU A 263 5.98 8.88 45.24
CA GLU A 263 7.16 9.24 46.06
C GLU A 263 6.81 9.43 47.53
N GLN A 264 5.51 9.52 47.87
CA GLN A 264 5.04 9.58 49.24
C GLN A 264 4.13 8.40 49.55
N ALA A 265 4.41 7.74 50.68
CA ALA A 265 3.56 6.66 51.16
C ALA A 265 2.24 7.22 51.74
N GLY A 266 1.13 6.55 51.48
CA GLY A 266 -0.17 6.90 52.07
C GLY A 266 -1.38 6.58 51.20
N LYS A 267 -2.58 6.84 51.72
CA LYS A 267 -3.84 6.63 51.01
C LYS A 267 -4.09 7.73 49.98
N ALA A 268 -4.13 7.36 48.71
CA ALA A 268 -4.54 8.20 47.59
C ALA A 268 -5.90 7.76 47.05
N THR A 269 -6.57 8.65 46.32
CA THR A 269 -7.85 8.37 45.65
C THR A 269 -7.65 8.39 44.14
N VAL A 270 -8.18 7.38 43.45
CA VAL A 270 -8.24 7.34 41.98
C VAL A 270 -9.70 7.46 41.55
N THR A 271 -10.00 8.45 40.71
CA THR A 271 -11.32 8.65 40.11
C THR A 271 -11.25 8.40 38.60
N LEU A 272 -12.18 7.60 38.08
CA LEU A 272 -12.30 7.26 36.66
C LEU A 272 -13.63 7.76 36.13
N SER A 273 -13.64 8.45 34.99
CA SER A 273 -14.87 8.84 34.29
C SER A 273 -14.67 8.80 32.78
N ALA A 274 -15.67 8.39 32.01
CA ALA A 274 -15.56 8.36 30.55
C ALA A 274 -16.75 9.01 29.85
N SER A 275 -16.52 9.60 28.67
CA SER A 275 -17.59 10.15 27.83
C SER A 275 -17.32 9.93 26.35
N ALA A 276 -18.36 9.57 25.59
CA ALA A 276 -18.31 9.53 24.14
C ALA A 276 -18.05 10.94 23.58
N PHE A 277 -17.18 11.08 22.58
CA PHE A 277 -16.77 12.40 22.07
C PHE A 277 -16.83 12.59 20.55
N ASN A 278 -17.03 11.52 19.78
CA ASN A 278 -17.09 11.58 18.31
C ASN A 278 -18.37 10.94 17.73
N THR A 279 -19.38 10.70 18.55
CA THR A 279 -20.64 10.07 18.15
C THR A 279 -21.78 11.07 18.20
N LYS A 280 -22.87 10.78 17.48
CA LYS A 280 -24.10 11.59 17.51
C LYS A 280 -24.92 11.38 18.79
N GLN A 281 -24.83 10.18 19.37
CA GLN A 281 -25.53 9.85 20.61
C GLN A 281 -24.59 10.12 21.78
N GLY A 282 -24.91 11.09 22.64
CA GLY A 282 -24.14 11.34 23.85
C GLY A 282 -24.23 10.17 24.82
N HIS A 283 -23.09 9.80 25.42
CA HIS A 283 -23.03 8.82 26.50
C HIS A 283 -21.91 9.22 27.46
N ALA A 284 -22.20 9.26 28.75
CA ALA A 284 -21.24 9.55 29.81
C ALA A 284 -21.38 8.50 30.92
N VAL A 285 -20.25 7.97 31.34
CA VAL A 285 -20.14 6.98 32.40
C VAL A 285 -19.95 7.72 33.73
N PRO A 286 -20.78 7.45 34.76
CA PRO A 286 -20.62 8.05 36.08
C PRO A 286 -19.21 7.82 36.66
N PRO A 287 -18.67 8.78 37.43
CA PRO A 287 -17.36 8.62 38.04
C PRO A 287 -17.29 7.43 39.02
N VAL A 288 -16.23 6.63 38.91
CA VAL A 288 -15.89 5.55 39.85
C VAL A 288 -14.73 6.01 40.72
N ILE A 289 -14.89 5.96 42.05
CA ILE A 289 -13.90 6.45 43.01
C ILE A 289 -13.36 5.26 43.81
N ASN A 290 -12.03 5.11 43.84
CA ASN A 290 -11.34 4.04 44.54
C ASN A 290 -10.22 4.59 45.43
N SER A 291 -10.00 3.96 46.58
CA SER A 291 -8.83 4.22 47.43
C SER A 291 -7.68 3.29 47.03
N VAL A 292 -6.47 3.83 46.94
CA VAL A 292 -5.23 3.07 46.74
C VAL A 292 -4.20 3.47 47.78
N THR A 293 -3.31 2.56 48.15
CA THR A 293 -2.16 2.87 48.99
C THR A 293 -0.94 3.03 48.11
N LEU A 294 -0.34 4.22 48.12
CA LEU A 294 0.96 4.47 47.51
C LEU A 294 2.04 4.01 48.49
N SER A 295 3.08 3.36 47.98
CA SER A 295 4.33 3.08 48.70
C SER A 295 5.44 3.98 48.17
N SER A 296 6.37 4.37 49.04
CA SER A 296 7.49 5.26 48.71
C SER A 296 8.35 4.66 47.59
N ASP A 297 8.54 5.45 46.53
CA ASP A 297 9.36 5.20 45.35
C ASP A 297 9.02 3.93 44.55
N SER A 298 7.82 3.38 44.74
CA SER A 298 7.37 2.19 44.00
C SER A 298 6.50 2.56 42.80
N LEU A 299 6.69 1.82 41.70
CA LEU A 299 5.74 1.78 40.59
C LEU A 299 4.72 0.69 40.89
N ILE A 300 3.45 1.06 41.09
CA ILE A 300 2.36 0.11 41.35
C ILE A 300 1.37 0.13 40.19
N THR A 301 0.87 -1.04 39.80
CA THR A 301 -0.23 -1.13 38.83
C THR A 301 -1.46 -1.68 39.52
N GLN A 302 -2.58 -0.95 39.43
CA GLN A 302 -3.86 -1.33 39.99
C GLN A 302 -4.91 -1.43 38.88
N GLN A 303 -5.82 -2.40 39.00
CA GLN A 303 -6.92 -2.56 38.06
C GLN A 303 -8.22 -2.05 38.68
N PHE A 304 -8.96 -1.27 37.89
CA PHE A 304 -10.28 -0.77 38.26
C PHE A 304 -11.30 -1.20 37.21
N THR A 305 -12.53 -1.40 37.64
CA THR A 305 -13.65 -1.67 36.73
C THR A 305 -14.42 -0.38 36.46
N LEU A 306 -14.55 -0.02 35.18
CA LEU A 306 -15.39 1.08 34.71
C LEU A 306 -16.68 0.49 34.12
N PRO A 307 -17.85 0.69 34.74
CA PRO A 307 -19.11 0.11 34.29
C PRO A 307 -19.64 0.87 33.06
N MET A 308 -19.39 0.34 31.87
CA MET A 308 -19.83 0.89 30.57
C MET A 308 -21.32 0.57 30.30
N THR A 309 -22.18 0.91 31.26
CA THR A 309 -23.61 0.59 31.25
C THR A 309 -24.45 1.64 30.50
N GLY A 310 -25.72 1.32 30.21
CA GLY A 310 -26.63 2.17 29.44
C GLY A 310 -26.43 2.03 27.93
N ASN A 311 -26.51 3.14 27.20
CA ASN A 311 -26.41 3.21 25.73
C ASN A 311 -24.96 3.24 25.24
N VAL A 312 -24.13 2.31 25.71
CA VAL A 312 -22.74 2.19 25.25
C VAL A 312 -22.71 1.92 23.74
N GLN A 313 -21.89 2.67 23.01
CA GLN A 313 -21.71 2.50 21.57
C GLN A 313 -20.43 1.71 21.30
N LEU A 314 -20.53 0.72 20.43
CA LEU A 314 -19.38 -0.12 20.06
C LEU A 314 -18.63 0.47 18.86
N TRP A 315 -17.32 0.25 18.83
CA TRP A 315 -16.43 0.66 17.75
C TRP A 315 -16.30 -0.46 16.70
N ASP A 316 -16.49 -0.11 15.42
CA ASP A 316 -16.13 -0.93 14.25
C ASP A 316 -15.95 -0.06 12.97
N GLU A 317 -15.75 -0.70 11.81
CA GLU A 317 -15.54 0.00 10.53
C GLU A 317 -16.71 0.86 10.03
N PHE A 318 -17.93 0.62 10.52
CA PHE A 318 -19.15 1.33 10.14
C PHE A 318 -19.58 2.34 11.20
N ASN A 319 -19.31 2.04 12.48
CA ASN A 319 -19.59 2.88 13.63
C ASN A 319 -18.32 3.08 14.48
N PRO A 320 -17.44 4.04 14.13
CA PRO A 320 -16.18 4.26 14.84
C PRO A 320 -16.37 5.05 16.16
N ALA A 321 -17.22 4.56 17.07
CA ALA A 321 -17.52 5.23 18.34
C ALA A 321 -16.35 5.20 19.33
N LEU A 322 -15.95 6.36 19.85
CA LEU A 322 -14.83 6.53 20.78
C LEU A 322 -15.24 7.25 22.06
N TYR A 323 -14.56 6.87 23.14
CA TYR A 323 -14.69 7.40 24.48
C TYR A 323 -13.40 8.05 24.94
N LYS A 324 -13.53 9.15 25.67
CA LYS A 324 -12.43 9.76 26.41
C LYS A 324 -12.53 9.33 27.87
N LEU A 325 -11.54 8.58 28.35
CA LEU A 325 -11.39 8.22 29.76
C LEU A 325 -10.50 9.25 30.43
N THR A 326 -11.00 9.86 31.50
CA THR A 326 -10.24 10.71 32.41
C THR A 326 -9.96 9.93 33.69
N VAL A 327 -8.67 9.79 34.03
CA VAL A 327 -8.20 9.21 35.29
C VAL A 327 -7.58 10.31 36.13
N LYS A 328 -8.08 10.49 37.36
CA LYS A 328 -7.61 11.51 38.31
C LYS A 328 -7.04 10.82 39.54
N LEU A 329 -5.77 11.06 39.84
CA LEU A 329 -5.09 10.69 41.09
C LEU A 329 -5.14 11.89 42.02
N GLN A 330 -5.58 11.68 43.26
CA GLN A 330 -5.49 12.63 44.35
C GLN A 330 -4.68 12.01 45.49
N THR A 331 -3.54 12.58 45.82
CA THR A 331 -2.60 12.09 46.83
C THR A 331 -3.05 12.42 48.26
N PRO A 332 -2.43 11.82 49.30
CA PRO A 332 -2.77 12.11 50.70
C PRO A 332 -2.64 13.59 51.08
N ASN A 333 -1.67 14.31 50.50
CA ASN A 333 -1.44 15.73 50.73
C ASN A 333 -2.32 16.66 49.86
N GLY A 334 -3.26 16.09 49.09
CA GLY A 334 -4.20 16.84 48.26
C GLY A 334 -3.70 17.24 46.87
N GLN A 335 -2.48 16.86 46.46
CA GLN A 335 -2.03 17.06 45.08
C GLN A 335 -2.89 16.22 44.12
N ILE A 336 -3.15 16.78 42.94
CA ILE A 336 -3.97 16.16 41.91
C ILE A 336 -3.18 16.05 40.63
N HIS A 337 -3.16 14.84 40.06
CA HIS A 337 -2.66 14.57 38.71
C HIS A 337 -3.77 13.93 37.87
N GLN A 338 -3.89 14.33 36.61
CA GLN A 338 -4.91 13.80 35.69
C GLN A 338 -4.26 13.35 34.39
N LYS A 339 -4.71 12.20 33.87
CA LYS A 339 -4.36 11.70 32.54
C LYS A 339 -5.63 11.37 31.77
N GLU A 340 -5.66 11.73 30.49
CA GLU A 340 -6.75 11.39 29.57
C GLU A 340 -6.25 10.41 28.51
N VAL A 341 -7.04 9.39 28.22
CA VAL A 341 -6.80 8.45 27.12
C VAL A 341 -8.08 8.24 26.31
N ALA A 342 -7.95 8.08 24.99
CA ALA A 342 -9.07 7.68 24.14
C ALA A 342 -9.09 6.15 24.00
N PHE A 343 -10.29 5.57 23.90
CA PHE A 343 -10.48 4.15 23.61
C PHE A 343 -11.84 3.91 22.90
N GLY A 344 -11.97 2.78 22.21
CA GLY A 344 -13.25 2.31 21.67
C GLY A 344 -13.71 1.05 22.39
N MET A 345 -15.02 0.95 22.65
CA MET A 345 -15.60 -0.29 23.17
C MET A 345 -15.74 -1.30 22.03
N ARG A 346 -14.88 -2.32 21.99
CA ARG A 346 -14.93 -3.33 20.93
C ARG A 346 -14.37 -4.67 21.35
N SER A 347 -14.82 -5.73 20.69
CA SER A 347 -14.33 -7.09 20.84
C SER A 347 -13.89 -7.63 19.47
N PHE A 348 -12.58 -7.73 19.22
CA PHE A 348 -12.03 -8.35 18.01
C PHE A 348 -11.53 -9.74 18.34
N LYS A 349 -12.12 -10.78 17.75
CA LYS A 349 -11.89 -12.18 18.12
C LYS A 349 -11.75 -13.08 16.89
N ILE A 350 -11.14 -14.24 17.10
CA ILE A 350 -11.09 -15.33 16.14
C ILE A 350 -12.24 -16.30 16.42
N VAL A 351 -12.97 -16.67 15.37
CA VAL A 351 -14.03 -17.69 15.42
C VAL A 351 -13.83 -18.62 14.23
N GLY A 352 -13.35 -19.84 14.50
CA GLY A 352 -12.95 -20.79 13.45
C GLY A 352 -11.88 -20.21 12.55
N THR A 353 -12.13 -20.19 11.24
CA THR A 353 -11.23 -19.65 10.22
C THR A 353 -11.49 -18.17 9.89
N GLY A 354 -12.24 -17.44 10.72
CA GLY A 354 -12.60 -16.05 10.47
C GLY A 354 -12.36 -15.13 11.66
N PHE A 355 -12.43 -13.82 11.40
CA PHE A 355 -12.45 -12.79 12.44
C PHE A 355 -13.88 -12.32 12.72
N THR A 356 -14.11 -11.83 13.93
CA THR A 356 -15.33 -11.12 14.30
C THR A 356 -15.00 -9.81 15.01
N ILE A 357 -15.82 -8.79 14.78
CA ILE A 357 -15.84 -7.52 15.52
C ILE A 357 -17.21 -7.39 16.19
N ASN A 358 -17.25 -7.35 17.51
CA ASN A 358 -18.50 -7.33 18.28
C ASN A 358 -19.44 -8.49 17.87
N ASP A 359 -18.86 -9.69 17.75
CA ASP A 359 -19.51 -10.94 17.31
C ASP A 359 -20.04 -10.94 15.85
N ARG A 360 -19.83 -9.86 15.09
CA ARG A 360 -20.13 -9.77 13.65
C ARG A 360 -18.93 -10.24 12.81
N PRO A 361 -19.09 -11.15 11.83
CA PRO A 361 -18.00 -11.59 10.95
C PRO A 361 -17.32 -10.43 10.20
N VAL A 362 -15.99 -10.52 10.06
CA VAL A 362 -15.14 -9.57 9.34
C VAL A 362 -14.39 -10.30 8.24
N PHE A 363 -14.39 -9.70 7.06
CA PHE A 363 -13.46 -10.03 5.98
C PHE A 363 -12.53 -8.83 5.78
N LEU A 364 -11.23 -9.05 5.93
CA LEU A 364 -10.24 -7.98 5.77
C LEU A 364 -10.05 -7.66 4.29
N ARG A 365 -10.41 -6.45 3.90
CA ARG A 365 -10.16 -5.87 2.58
C ARG A 365 -8.99 -4.93 2.74
N GLY A 366 -7.78 -5.48 2.62
CA GLY A 366 -6.56 -4.84 3.06
C GLY A 366 -5.65 -4.32 1.96
N THR A 367 -4.82 -3.34 2.31
CA THR A 367 -3.59 -2.96 1.60
C THR A 367 -2.43 -2.96 2.58
N VAL A 368 -1.20 -3.06 2.11
CA VAL A 368 -0.02 -2.72 2.93
C VAL A 368 0.33 -1.24 2.75
N ASN A 369 1.05 -0.70 3.73
CA ASN A 369 1.74 0.59 3.65
C ASN A 369 3.21 0.37 4.01
N ASN A 370 4.12 0.79 3.13
CA ASN A 370 5.55 0.56 3.27
C ASN A 370 6.29 1.85 3.70
N CYS A 371 5.60 2.82 4.29
CA CYS A 371 6.16 4.11 4.68
C CYS A 371 6.61 4.99 3.50
N GLU A 372 5.95 4.91 2.33
CA GLU A 372 6.32 5.73 1.17
C GLU A 372 5.70 7.14 1.28
N PHE A 373 6.53 8.14 1.62
CA PHE A 373 6.12 9.55 1.68
C PHE A 373 7.11 10.47 0.94
N PRO A 374 7.14 10.43 -0.41
CA PRO A 374 8.19 11.07 -1.20
C PRO A 374 8.37 12.57 -1.00
N LEU A 375 7.29 13.29 -0.66
CA LEU A 375 7.35 14.74 -0.52
C LEU A 375 8.16 15.17 0.72
N THR A 376 8.04 14.44 1.81
CA THR A 376 8.69 14.75 3.10
C THR A 376 9.89 13.85 3.38
N GLY A 377 9.92 12.65 2.81
CA GLY A 377 10.87 11.59 3.15
C GLY A 377 10.61 10.95 4.52
N PHE A 378 9.42 11.13 5.08
CA PHE A 378 9.02 10.54 6.36
C PHE A 378 7.49 10.65 6.55
N PRO A 379 6.87 9.83 7.42
CA PRO A 379 5.42 9.82 7.60
C PRO A 379 4.86 11.11 8.22
N PRO A 380 3.61 11.51 7.90
CA PRO A 380 2.92 12.58 8.60
C PRO A 380 2.84 12.31 10.11
N MET A 381 3.11 13.35 10.91
CA MET A 381 2.98 13.30 12.37
C MET A 381 1.65 13.88 12.87
N ASP A 382 0.76 14.26 11.94
CA ASP A 382 -0.58 14.78 12.21
C ASP A 382 -1.68 13.83 11.72
N GLU A 383 -2.85 13.92 12.36
CA GLU A 383 -3.99 13.05 12.03
C GLU A 383 -4.58 13.32 10.64
N ALA A 384 -4.47 14.55 10.12
CA ALA A 384 -5.12 14.93 8.87
C ALA A 384 -4.49 14.20 7.67
N GLY A 385 -3.16 14.06 7.66
CA GLY A 385 -2.45 13.24 6.67
C GLY A 385 -2.96 11.80 6.65
N TRP A 386 -3.09 11.17 7.80
CA TRP A 386 -3.56 9.78 7.90
C TRP A 386 -5.05 9.62 7.64
N ILE A 387 -5.89 10.57 8.04
CA ILE A 387 -7.33 10.58 7.69
C ILE A 387 -7.47 10.60 6.17
N LYS A 388 -6.69 11.41 5.45
CA LYS A 388 -6.72 11.43 3.98
C LYS A 388 -6.42 10.04 3.41
N LEU A 389 -5.35 9.38 3.88
CA LEU A 389 -4.96 8.03 3.43
C LEU A 389 -6.06 6.99 3.68
N PHE A 390 -6.57 6.88 4.92
CA PHE A 390 -7.60 5.90 5.24
C PHE A 390 -8.93 6.18 4.53
N THR A 391 -9.31 7.45 4.37
CA THR A 391 -10.53 7.80 3.64
C THR A 391 -10.39 7.47 2.15
N THR A 392 -9.23 7.70 1.55
CA THR A 392 -8.92 7.24 0.19
C THR A 392 -9.00 5.72 0.09
N ALA A 393 -8.41 4.97 1.02
CA ALA A 393 -8.52 3.50 1.04
C ALA A 393 -9.98 3.03 1.16
N LYS A 394 -10.80 3.64 2.01
CA LYS A 394 -12.26 3.35 2.11
C LYS A 394 -13.03 3.73 0.85
N ALA A 395 -12.61 4.78 0.14
CA ALA A 395 -13.17 5.13 -1.16
C ALA A 395 -12.94 4.03 -2.21
N HIS A 396 -11.89 3.22 -2.04
CA HIS A 396 -11.56 2.03 -2.85
C HIS A 396 -12.10 0.72 -2.26
N GLY A 397 -12.94 0.79 -1.21
CA GLY A 397 -13.61 -0.36 -0.61
C GLY A 397 -12.80 -1.13 0.43
N LEU A 398 -11.63 -0.63 0.81
CA LEU A 398 -10.76 -1.24 1.82
C LEU A 398 -11.19 -0.87 3.25
N ASN A 399 -10.84 -1.72 4.22
CA ASN A 399 -11.09 -1.50 5.66
C ASN A 399 -9.90 -1.87 6.56
N HIS A 400 -8.79 -2.34 5.98
CA HIS A 400 -7.63 -2.87 6.71
C HIS A 400 -6.31 -2.34 6.14
N MET A 401 -5.35 -2.02 7.01
CA MET A 401 -3.98 -1.67 6.62
C MET A 401 -2.96 -2.45 7.45
N ARG A 402 -2.06 -3.12 6.75
CA ARG A 402 -0.85 -3.71 7.33
C ARG A 402 0.32 -2.73 7.16
N PHE A 403 1.12 -2.54 8.20
CA PHE A 403 2.33 -1.71 8.12
C PHE A 403 3.55 -2.61 7.98
N HIS A 404 4.02 -2.77 6.74
CA HIS A 404 5.03 -3.77 6.40
C HIS A 404 6.39 -3.43 7.02
N SER A 405 6.88 -4.26 7.94
CA SER A 405 8.14 -4.10 8.69
C SER A 405 8.30 -2.76 9.46
N TRP A 406 7.19 -2.13 9.87
CA TRP A 406 7.23 -0.90 10.68
C TRP A 406 5.96 -0.64 11.51
N CYS A 407 6.08 0.27 12.49
CA CYS A 407 4.96 0.82 13.25
C CYS A 407 4.73 2.31 12.87
N PRO A 408 3.49 2.69 12.52
CA PRO A 408 3.18 4.08 12.20
C PRO A 408 3.19 4.98 13.45
N PRO A 409 3.22 6.31 13.29
CA PRO A 409 3.11 7.24 14.42
C PRO A 409 1.72 7.20 15.06
N GLU A 410 1.59 7.70 16.30
CA GLU A 410 0.31 7.78 17.04
C GLU A 410 -0.82 8.43 16.22
N ALA A 411 -0.48 9.42 15.39
CA ALA A 411 -1.40 10.10 14.49
C ALA A 411 -2.15 9.14 13.56
N ALA A 412 -1.50 8.06 13.10
CA ALA A 412 -2.14 7.03 12.28
C ALA A 412 -3.17 6.22 13.08
N PHE A 413 -2.85 5.84 14.31
CA PHE A 413 -3.79 5.11 15.17
C PHE A 413 -5.03 5.96 15.50
N LYS A 414 -4.83 7.24 15.82
CA LYS A 414 -5.93 8.21 16.03
C LYS A 414 -6.81 8.36 14.80
N ALA A 415 -6.19 8.49 13.62
CA ALA A 415 -6.91 8.59 12.36
C ALA A 415 -7.67 7.31 11.99
N ALA A 416 -7.08 6.14 12.21
CA ALA A 416 -7.72 4.84 11.99
C ALA A 416 -8.90 4.62 12.94
N ASP A 417 -8.77 5.01 14.21
CA ASP A 417 -9.85 5.00 15.19
C ASP A 417 -11.02 5.88 14.73
N LYS A 418 -10.75 7.11 14.28
CA LYS A 418 -11.78 8.04 13.81
C LYS A 418 -12.45 7.61 12.51
N THR A 419 -11.73 6.92 11.63
CA THR A 419 -12.23 6.50 10.31
C THR A 419 -12.83 5.11 10.30
N GLY A 420 -12.66 4.31 11.37
CA GLY A 420 -13.10 2.91 11.43
C GLY A 420 -12.29 2.07 10.45
N PHE A 421 -10.98 1.98 10.69
CA PHE A 421 -10.03 1.23 9.86
C PHE A 421 -9.22 0.29 10.76
N TYR A 422 -9.12 -0.99 10.40
CA TYR A 422 -8.39 -2.00 11.17
C TYR A 422 -6.91 -1.95 10.83
N LEU A 423 -6.04 -2.01 11.84
CA LEU A 423 -4.59 -1.96 11.67
C LEU A 423 -3.93 -3.27 12.09
N GLN A 424 -2.94 -3.68 11.29
CA GLN A 424 -1.90 -4.66 11.64
C GLN A 424 -0.53 -3.99 11.54
N PRO A 425 -0.06 -3.29 12.59
CA PRO A 425 1.34 -2.92 12.73
C PRO A 425 2.24 -4.14 12.86
N GLU A 426 3.48 -4.00 12.41
CA GLU A 426 4.51 -5.03 12.58
C GLU A 426 5.66 -4.51 13.45
N ALA A 427 6.33 -5.43 14.13
CA ALA A 427 7.65 -5.11 14.69
C ALA A 427 8.57 -4.61 13.56
N PRO A 428 9.48 -3.66 13.83
CA PRO A 428 10.07 -2.81 12.81
C PRO A 428 11.22 -3.49 12.03
N GLY A 429 11.09 -4.77 11.69
CA GLY A 429 12.14 -5.55 11.04
C GLY A 429 11.70 -6.33 9.81
N TRP A 430 12.59 -6.32 8.81
CA TRP A 430 12.61 -7.24 7.70
C TRP A 430 13.94 -7.98 7.71
N VAL A 431 13.96 -9.05 8.50
CA VAL A 431 15.17 -9.68 9.03
C VAL A 431 15.58 -10.94 8.27
N ASN A 432 15.37 -10.94 6.95
CA ASN A 432 15.91 -11.94 6.03
C ASN A 432 17.31 -11.57 5.51
N HIS A 433 17.68 -10.30 5.53
CA HIS A 433 18.97 -9.82 5.04
C HIS A 433 19.75 -9.10 6.15
N GLY A 434 21.07 -9.29 6.14
CA GLY A 434 22.00 -8.66 7.10
C GLY A 434 21.91 -9.17 8.55
N THR A 435 20.82 -9.83 8.93
CA THR A 435 20.56 -10.35 10.28
C THR A 435 19.67 -11.60 10.24
N SER A 436 19.30 -12.13 11.41
CA SER A 436 18.38 -13.26 11.56
C SER A 436 17.69 -13.24 12.93
N LEU A 437 16.54 -13.92 13.05
CA LEU A 437 15.79 -14.10 14.30
C LEU A 437 15.99 -15.48 14.93
N GLY A 438 16.03 -15.49 16.25
CA GLY A 438 16.14 -16.68 17.10
C GLY A 438 17.56 -17.22 17.25
N ASP A 439 18.54 -16.55 16.64
CA ASP A 439 19.94 -16.96 16.65
C ASP A 439 20.77 -16.24 17.74
N GLY A 440 20.10 -15.57 18.70
CA GLY A 440 20.75 -14.92 19.84
C GLY A 440 21.36 -13.55 19.51
N ARG A 441 20.94 -12.94 18.40
CA ARG A 441 21.42 -11.62 17.97
C ARG A 441 20.71 -10.51 18.76
N PRO A 442 21.29 -9.31 18.90
CA PRO A 442 20.65 -8.20 19.62
C PRO A 442 19.25 -7.84 19.12
N VAL A 443 18.96 -8.09 17.83
CA VAL A 443 17.63 -7.86 17.25
C VAL A 443 16.53 -8.71 17.90
N ASP A 444 16.86 -9.89 18.45
CA ASP A 444 15.88 -10.77 19.12
C ASP A 444 15.25 -10.06 20.32
N GLN A 445 16.07 -9.48 21.21
CA GLN A 445 15.59 -8.70 22.35
C GLN A 445 14.91 -7.41 21.88
N PHE A 446 15.46 -6.76 20.85
CA PHE A 446 14.89 -5.54 20.29
C PHE A 446 13.45 -5.73 19.80
N MET A 447 13.09 -6.87 19.21
CA MET A 447 11.69 -7.15 18.82
C MET A 447 10.74 -7.21 20.03
N TYR A 448 11.16 -7.82 21.14
CA TYR A 448 10.37 -7.79 22.37
C TYR A 448 10.25 -6.37 22.93
N ASP A 449 11.33 -5.60 22.92
CA ASP A 449 11.33 -4.23 23.45
C ASP A 449 10.44 -3.30 22.62
N GLU A 450 10.52 -3.38 21.28
CA GLU A 450 9.68 -2.59 20.38
C GLU A 450 8.20 -2.95 20.48
N THR A 451 7.86 -4.24 20.46
CA THR A 451 6.45 -4.66 20.61
C THR A 451 5.90 -4.26 22.00
N ASN A 452 6.74 -4.29 23.04
CA ASN A 452 6.37 -3.79 24.37
C ASN A 452 6.08 -2.29 24.36
N ARG A 453 6.91 -1.50 23.67
CA ARG A 453 6.66 -0.07 23.47
C ARG A 453 5.39 0.16 22.67
N MET A 454 5.12 -0.61 21.63
CA MET A 454 3.87 -0.53 20.84
C MET A 454 2.64 -0.76 21.72
N ALA A 455 2.62 -1.81 22.55
CA ALA A 455 1.50 -2.06 23.46
C ALA A 455 1.35 -0.95 24.51
N ASN A 456 2.45 -0.43 25.04
CA ASN A 456 2.43 0.63 26.04
C ASN A 456 1.88 1.96 25.49
N TRP A 457 2.35 2.39 24.31
CA TRP A 457 1.99 3.68 23.73
C TRP A 457 0.70 3.65 22.92
N TYR A 458 0.41 2.53 22.25
CA TYR A 458 -0.67 2.46 21.27
C TYR A 458 -1.75 1.43 21.60
N GLY A 459 -1.62 0.70 22.71
CA GLY A 459 -2.53 -0.41 23.04
C GLY A 459 -4.00 -0.03 23.28
N ASN A 460 -4.29 1.24 23.58
CA ASN A 460 -5.66 1.72 23.82
C ASN A 460 -6.45 2.05 22.54
N TYR A 461 -5.76 2.18 21.39
CA TYR A 461 -6.41 2.52 20.12
C TYR A 461 -7.25 1.34 19.63
N ALA A 462 -8.53 1.60 19.33
CA ALA A 462 -9.49 0.58 18.98
C ALA A 462 -9.10 -0.14 17.66
N SER A 463 -8.46 0.61 16.76
CA SER A 463 -7.96 0.19 15.45
C SER A 463 -6.82 -0.80 15.51
N PHE A 464 -6.04 -0.86 16.60
CA PHE A 464 -4.96 -1.82 16.79
C PHE A 464 -5.52 -3.21 17.14
N CYS A 465 -5.99 -3.91 16.11
CA CYS A 465 -6.69 -5.19 16.21
C CYS A 465 -5.79 -6.40 16.03
N MET A 466 -4.66 -6.24 15.35
CA MET A 466 -3.78 -7.32 14.91
C MET A 466 -2.33 -6.89 15.06
N GLU A 467 -1.42 -7.81 15.34
CA GLU A 467 0.02 -7.54 15.43
C GLU A 467 0.83 -8.69 14.83
N ALA A 468 1.87 -8.37 14.05
CA ALA A 468 2.90 -9.34 13.64
C ALA A 468 4.20 -9.06 14.41
N ALA A 469 4.40 -9.80 15.51
CA ALA A 469 5.39 -9.45 16.53
C ALA A 469 6.85 -9.71 16.12
N GLY A 470 7.08 -10.54 15.11
CA GLY A 470 8.40 -10.84 14.54
C GLY A 470 8.69 -10.13 13.21
N GLY A 471 7.81 -9.24 12.75
CA GLY A 471 8.03 -8.44 11.54
C GLY A 471 7.64 -9.14 10.23
N ASN A 472 8.37 -8.82 9.16
CA ASN A 472 8.16 -9.35 7.82
C ASN A 472 9.21 -10.39 7.46
N GLU A 473 8.77 -11.52 6.88
CA GLU A 473 9.62 -12.52 6.22
C GLU A 473 10.96 -12.78 6.91
N PRO A 474 10.98 -13.16 8.19
CA PRO A 474 12.25 -13.37 8.89
C PRO A 474 13.05 -14.52 8.28
N ALA A 475 14.36 -14.53 8.56
CA ALA A 475 15.23 -15.69 8.37
C ALA A 475 15.87 -16.09 9.71
N GLY A 476 16.53 -17.24 9.74
CA GLY A 476 17.27 -17.74 10.90
C GLY A 476 17.08 -19.22 11.13
N LYS A 477 18.06 -19.86 11.79
CA LYS A 477 18.01 -21.31 12.05
C LYS A 477 16.90 -21.65 13.04
N ASN A 478 16.69 -20.80 14.04
CA ASN A 478 15.70 -20.99 15.10
C ASN A 478 14.48 -20.05 14.98
N GLN A 479 14.28 -19.43 13.82
CA GLN A 479 13.23 -18.42 13.61
C GLN A 479 11.84 -18.91 14.04
N THR A 480 11.46 -20.15 13.72
CA THR A 480 10.12 -20.67 14.05
C THR A 480 9.89 -20.77 15.55
N LYS A 481 10.92 -21.20 16.30
CA LYS A 481 10.89 -21.27 17.76
C LYS A 481 10.81 -19.88 18.39
N PHE A 482 11.57 -18.93 17.85
CA PHE A 482 11.50 -17.54 18.30
C PHE A 482 10.10 -16.94 18.07
N LEU A 483 9.55 -17.10 16.86
CA LEU A 483 8.22 -16.64 16.50
C LEU A 483 7.14 -17.26 17.39
N ALA A 484 7.22 -18.57 17.66
CA ALA A 484 6.31 -19.24 18.59
C ALA A 484 6.37 -18.62 20.00
N ALA A 485 7.58 -18.37 20.53
CA ALA A 485 7.77 -17.83 21.86
C ALA A 485 7.24 -16.39 22.00
N ILE A 486 7.47 -15.52 21.01
CA ILE A 486 6.99 -14.13 21.06
C ILE A 486 5.47 -14.05 20.93
N ILE A 487 4.84 -14.96 20.17
CA ILE A 487 3.38 -15.06 20.11
C ILE A 487 2.82 -15.46 21.49
N GLN A 488 3.37 -16.51 22.11
CA GLN A 488 2.93 -16.98 23.43
C GLN A 488 3.12 -15.90 24.50
N TYR A 489 4.22 -15.15 24.44
CA TYR A 489 4.46 -13.99 25.30
C TYR A 489 3.32 -12.98 25.21
N TRP A 490 2.91 -12.62 24.00
CA TRP A 490 1.85 -11.63 23.77
C TRP A 490 0.46 -12.13 24.13
N GLN A 491 0.13 -13.37 23.79
CA GLN A 491 -1.14 -14.02 24.18
C GLN A 491 -1.35 -14.03 25.70
N ALA A 492 -0.28 -14.22 26.47
CA ALA A 492 -0.32 -14.17 27.92
C ALA A 492 -0.45 -12.75 28.47
N LYS A 493 0.16 -11.76 27.79
CA LYS A 493 0.32 -10.39 28.28
C LYS A 493 -0.85 -9.46 27.97
N ASP A 494 -1.38 -9.49 26.75
CA ASP A 494 -2.40 -8.54 26.30
C ASP A 494 -3.38 -9.24 25.35
N LYS A 495 -4.65 -9.35 25.75
CA LYS A 495 -5.71 -10.04 24.98
C LYS A 495 -6.58 -9.09 24.15
N ARG A 496 -6.19 -7.81 24.02
CA ARG A 496 -6.95 -6.83 23.25
C ARG A 496 -6.86 -7.09 21.75
N ARG A 497 -5.85 -7.80 21.25
CA ARG A 497 -5.63 -8.04 19.82
C ARG A 497 -5.22 -9.49 19.58
N VAL A 498 -5.16 -9.87 18.31
CA VAL A 498 -4.71 -11.20 17.88
C VAL A 498 -3.31 -11.13 17.28
N TYR A 499 -2.55 -12.21 17.44
CA TYR A 499 -1.11 -12.23 17.16
C TYR A 499 -0.72 -13.27 16.09
N THR A 500 0.16 -12.85 15.19
CA THR A 500 0.92 -13.74 14.32
C THR A 500 2.41 -13.50 14.53
N GLY A 501 3.23 -14.51 14.26
CA GLY A 501 4.68 -14.38 14.34
C GLY A 501 5.20 -13.42 13.28
N ALA A 502 4.80 -13.60 12.02
CA ALA A 502 5.26 -12.79 10.91
C ALA A 502 4.30 -12.85 9.73
N SER A 503 4.37 -11.84 8.87
CA SER A 503 3.79 -11.89 7.52
C SER A 503 4.81 -12.49 6.56
N VAL A 504 4.39 -13.47 5.76
CA VAL A 504 5.36 -14.29 5.01
C VAL A 504 4.94 -14.71 3.60
N GLY A 505 5.93 -14.83 2.71
CA GLY A 505 5.79 -15.52 1.43
C GLY A 505 5.46 -17.02 1.55
N ASN A 506 5.22 -17.66 0.40
CA ASN A 506 4.75 -19.05 0.39
C ASN A 506 5.82 -20.05 0.86
N SER A 507 7.10 -19.77 0.59
CA SER A 507 8.24 -20.64 0.94
C SER A 507 8.64 -20.64 2.42
N TRP A 508 8.12 -19.71 3.22
CA TRP A 508 8.46 -19.64 4.65
C TRP A 508 7.79 -20.75 5.46
N PRO A 509 8.47 -21.24 6.52
CA PRO A 509 7.93 -22.27 7.38
C PRO A 509 6.66 -21.80 8.09
N LEU A 510 5.80 -22.76 8.45
CA LEU A 510 4.63 -22.49 9.27
C LEU A 510 5.04 -22.44 10.75
N VAL A 511 4.38 -21.56 11.50
CA VAL A 511 4.46 -21.47 12.96
C VAL A 511 3.10 -21.86 13.51
N SER A 512 3.04 -22.93 14.30
CA SER A 512 1.79 -23.51 14.82
C SER A 512 1.02 -22.59 15.75
N GLU A 513 1.75 -21.72 16.47
CA GLU A 513 1.23 -20.80 17.47
C GLU A 513 0.55 -19.56 16.86
N ASN A 514 0.69 -19.35 15.54
CA ASN A 514 0.02 -18.26 14.84
C ASN A 514 -1.50 -18.34 15.09
N GLU A 515 -2.08 -17.30 15.71
CA GLU A 515 -3.54 -17.22 15.89
C GLU A 515 -4.25 -16.95 14.56
N TYR A 516 -3.53 -16.41 13.59
CA TYR A 516 -3.96 -16.22 12.20
C TYR A 516 -2.75 -16.23 11.26
N MET A 517 -2.97 -16.60 10.01
CA MET A 517 -1.95 -16.59 8.97
C MET A 517 -2.02 -15.28 8.18
N VAL A 518 -0.85 -14.67 7.96
CA VAL A 518 -0.64 -13.73 6.86
C VAL A 518 0.38 -14.38 5.95
N LYS A 519 -0.12 -15.06 4.92
CA LYS A 519 0.72 -15.92 4.10
C LYS A 519 0.36 -15.86 2.62
N ALA A 520 1.37 -15.93 1.76
CA ALA A 520 1.15 -16.07 0.32
C ALA A 520 0.76 -17.51 -0.04
N GLY A 521 0.07 -17.70 -1.16
CA GLY A 521 -0.34 -19.01 -1.67
C GLY A 521 -1.78 -19.02 -2.18
N ALA A 522 -2.68 -18.29 -1.52
CA ALA A 522 -4.04 -18.00 -1.98
C ALA A 522 -4.10 -16.69 -2.80
N ARG A 523 -3.19 -16.56 -3.79
CA ARG A 523 -3.10 -15.41 -4.72
C ARG A 523 -2.64 -15.87 -6.10
N GLY A 524 -2.71 -15.01 -7.10
CA GLY A 524 -2.25 -15.29 -8.46
C GLY A 524 -3.39 -15.63 -9.43
N LEU A 525 -3.11 -15.40 -10.70
CA LEU A 525 -3.94 -15.79 -11.85
C LEU A 525 -3.20 -16.83 -12.69
N ASN A 526 -3.86 -17.95 -13.02
CA ASN A 526 -3.27 -19.00 -13.85
C ASN A 526 -3.45 -18.75 -15.36
N TRP A 527 -3.64 -17.49 -15.77
CA TRP A 527 -3.95 -17.13 -17.16
C TRP A 527 -2.82 -17.42 -18.15
N VAL A 528 -1.61 -17.70 -17.66
CA VAL A 528 -0.53 -18.20 -18.52
C VAL A 528 -0.84 -19.61 -19.06
N ASN A 529 -1.44 -20.47 -18.24
CA ASN A 529 -1.61 -21.90 -18.55
C ASN A 529 -3.07 -22.34 -18.72
N ALA A 530 -4.03 -21.52 -18.30
CA ALA A 530 -5.45 -21.81 -18.40
C ALA A 530 -6.21 -20.59 -18.90
N ARG A 531 -7.32 -20.82 -19.62
CA ARG A 531 -8.19 -19.73 -20.09
C ARG A 531 -8.78 -18.96 -18.90
N PRO A 532 -9.01 -17.64 -19.04
CA PRO A 532 -9.68 -16.85 -18.01
C PRO A 532 -11.11 -17.33 -17.73
N GLU A 533 -11.47 -17.34 -16.45
CA GLU A 533 -12.74 -17.80 -15.89
C GLU A 533 -12.97 -17.15 -14.52
N SER A 534 -14.18 -17.29 -13.96
CA SER A 534 -14.55 -16.80 -12.62
C SER A 534 -15.22 -17.87 -11.75
N ASP A 535 -15.19 -19.13 -12.15
CA ASP A 535 -15.69 -20.26 -11.37
C ASP A 535 -14.78 -20.64 -10.21
N SER A 536 -13.46 -20.49 -10.37
CA SER A 536 -12.48 -20.93 -9.38
C SER A 536 -12.40 -20.02 -8.16
N ASP A 537 -11.89 -20.59 -7.07
CA ASP A 537 -11.58 -19.94 -5.80
C ASP A 537 -10.22 -20.44 -5.25
N TYR A 538 -9.87 -20.04 -4.03
CA TYR A 538 -8.65 -20.47 -3.33
C TYR A 538 -8.93 -21.49 -2.22
N HIS A 539 -10.10 -22.13 -2.19
CA HIS A 539 -10.52 -23.00 -1.07
C HIS A 539 -9.50 -24.10 -0.81
N ASN A 540 -9.00 -24.75 -1.87
CA ASN A 540 -7.99 -25.80 -1.75
C ASN A 540 -6.67 -25.32 -1.12
N ALA A 541 -6.31 -24.05 -1.30
CA ALA A 541 -5.10 -23.49 -0.71
C ALA A 541 -5.25 -23.21 0.79
N VAL A 542 -6.48 -22.91 1.25
CA VAL A 542 -6.74 -22.43 2.62
C VAL A 542 -7.42 -23.46 3.53
N GLN A 543 -8.14 -24.45 3.00
CA GLN A 543 -8.92 -25.42 3.79
C GLN A 543 -8.09 -26.24 4.80
N LYS A 544 -6.77 -26.33 4.58
CA LYS A 544 -5.84 -27.02 5.47
C LYS A 544 -5.52 -26.26 6.76
N PHE A 545 -5.91 -24.99 6.86
CA PHE A 545 -5.68 -24.17 8.04
C PHE A 545 -6.96 -24.11 8.88
N ASN A 546 -6.79 -24.22 10.20
CA ASN A 546 -7.86 -24.13 11.20
C ASN A 546 -7.95 -22.75 11.88
N VAL A 547 -7.08 -21.83 11.48
CA VAL A 547 -7.03 -20.43 11.91
C VAL A 547 -7.33 -19.51 10.72
N PRO A 548 -7.71 -18.23 10.95
CA PRO A 548 -7.95 -17.30 9.86
C PRO A 548 -6.77 -17.20 8.91
N TYR A 549 -7.04 -17.21 7.60
CA TYR A 549 -6.03 -17.03 6.57
C TYR A 549 -6.24 -15.71 5.85
N VAL A 550 -5.24 -14.84 5.89
CA VAL A 550 -5.20 -13.57 5.17
C VAL A 550 -4.14 -13.68 4.07
N THR A 551 -4.56 -13.46 2.83
CA THR A 551 -3.65 -13.52 1.68
C THR A 551 -2.61 -12.40 1.77
N HIS A 552 -1.33 -12.77 1.85
CA HIS A 552 -0.20 -11.83 1.85
C HIS A 552 0.04 -11.26 0.45
N GLU A 553 0.13 -9.93 0.34
CA GLU A 553 0.54 -9.17 -0.85
C GLU A 553 -0.11 -9.69 -2.16
N MET A 554 -1.44 -9.71 -2.19
CA MET A 554 -2.22 -10.04 -3.37
C MET A 554 -2.10 -8.94 -4.43
N GLY A 555 -2.20 -9.29 -5.72
CA GLY A 555 -2.18 -8.33 -6.82
C GLY A 555 -0.86 -7.55 -6.90
N GLN A 556 0.06 -8.04 -7.74
CA GLN A 556 1.39 -7.45 -7.93
C GLN A 556 1.60 -7.18 -9.42
N TRP A 557 0.58 -6.61 -10.05
CA TRP A 557 0.48 -6.44 -11.51
C TRP A 557 0.93 -5.04 -11.90
N CYS A 558 1.94 -4.92 -12.77
CA CYS A 558 2.49 -3.61 -13.08
C CYS A 558 1.76 -2.88 -14.21
N VAL A 559 1.88 -1.55 -14.19
CA VAL A 559 1.46 -0.65 -15.28
C VAL A 559 2.67 0.09 -15.85
N PHE A 560 2.56 0.60 -17.08
CA PHE A 560 3.57 1.49 -17.67
C PHE A 560 3.63 2.85 -16.91
N PRO A 561 4.80 3.50 -16.77
CA PRO A 561 4.92 4.76 -16.03
C PRO A 561 4.05 5.92 -16.53
N ASP A 562 3.47 6.69 -15.60
CA ASP A 562 2.86 8.00 -15.90
C ASP A 562 3.92 9.10 -15.78
N PHE A 563 4.51 9.51 -16.91
CA PHE A 563 5.53 10.55 -16.91
C PHE A 563 5.02 11.95 -16.52
N ASN A 564 3.70 12.17 -16.46
CA ASN A 564 3.15 13.43 -15.93
C ASN A 564 3.31 13.54 -14.41
N GLU A 565 3.77 12.48 -13.75
CA GLU A 565 4.04 12.50 -12.31
C GLU A 565 5.35 13.21 -11.96
N ILE A 566 6.31 13.27 -12.88
CA ILE A 566 7.66 13.82 -12.63
C ILE A 566 7.60 15.20 -11.97
N GLU A 567 6.72 16.09 -12.46
CA GLU A 567 6.56 17.46 -11.95
C GLU A 567 5.87 17.53 -10.57
N ARG A 568 5.18 16.47 -10.16
CA ARG A 568 4.46 16.38 -8.88
C ARG A 568 5.37 16.05 -7.70
N PHE A 569 6.56 15.52 -7.95
CA PHE A 569 7.58 15.22 -6.94
C PHE A 569 8.35 16.49 -6.53
N THR A 570 7.62 17.44 -5.95
CA THR A 570 8.13 18.77 -5.57
C THR A 570 8.94 18.75 -4.27
N GLY A 571 8.79 17.70 -3.46
CA GLY A 571 9.43 17.57 -2.16
C GLY A 571 10.89 17.12 -2.20
N VAL A 572 11.32 16.41 -1.15
CA VAL A 572 12.73 16.07 -0.94
C VAL A 572 13.25 14.92 -1.81
N TYR A 573 12.36 14.02 -2.22
CA TYR A 573 12.66 12.97 -3.21
C TYR A 573 12.19 13.38 -4.60
N LYS A 574 12.94 12.96 -5.61
CA LYS A 574 12.71 13.25 -7.03
C LYS A 574 12.57 11.96 -7.84
N GLU A 575 11.61 11.97 -8.77
CA GLU A 575 11.30 10.86 -9.69
C GLU A 575 12.30 10.79 -10.87
N LYS A 576 13.60 10.71 -10.55
CA LYS A 576 14.68 10.65 -11.56
C LYS A 576 14.70 9.34 -12.35
N ASN A 577 14.22 8.26 -11.75
CA ASN A 577 13.88 7.00 -12.42
C ASN A 577 12.92 7.22 -13.60
N PHE A 578 11.84 8.01 -13.44
CA PHE A 578 10.91 8.28 -14.55
C PHE A 578 11.52 9.17 -15.62
N GLU A 579 12.37 10.14 -15.26
CA GLU A 579 13.14 10.91 -16.25
C GLU A 579 13.98 9.97 -17.13
N LEU A 580 14.67 9.00 -16.52
CA LEU A 580 15.45 7.97 -17.21
C LEU A 580 14.58 7.12 -18.13
N PHE A 581 13.45 6.59 -17.63
CA PHE A 581 12.56 5.74 -18.43
C PHE A 581 11.94 6.52 -19.60
N ARG A 582 11.60 7.80 -19.41
CA ARG A 582 11.08 8.68 -20.46
C ARG A 582 12.12 8.93 -21.56
N GLU A 583 13.38 9.17 -21.18
CA GLU A 583 14.48 9.36 -22.12
C GLU A 583 14.78 8.08 -22.91
N MET A 584 14.80 6.92 -22.25
CA MET A 584 14.93 5.63 -22.92
C MET A 584 13.79 5.35 -23.90
N LEU A 585 12.54 5.66 -23.53
CA LEU A 585 11.41 5.55 -24.43
C LEU A 585 11.56 6.44 -25.68
N ALA A 586 12.10 7.65 -25.49
CA ALA A 586 12.38 8.59 -26.58
C ALA A 586 13.47 8.09 -27.52
N GLU A 587 14.53 7.48 -26.99
CA GLU A 587 15.61 6.87 -27.78
C GLU A 587 15.12 5.76 -28.69
N HIS A 588 14.15 4.98 -28.22
CA HIS A 588 13.45 3.96 -29.00
C HIS A 588 12.31 4.51 -29.88
N GLY A 589 12.15 5.84 -29.95
CA GLY A 589 11.22 6.51 -30.85
C GLY A 589 9.75 6.25 -30.51
N MET A 590 9.41 6.25 -29.22
CA MET A 590 8.07 5.95 -28.71
C MET A 590 7.52 7.00 -27.72
N SER A 591 8.11 8.20 -27.64
CA SER A 591 7.66 9.25 -26.70
C SER A 591 6.18 9.61 -26.83
N ASP A 592 5.65 9.61 -28.06
CA ASP A 592 4.26 9.95 -28.36
C ASP A 592 3.27 8.82 -27.99
N GLN A 593 3.76 7.65 -27.59
CA GLN A 593 2.95 6.50 -27.20
C GLN A 593 2.85 6.30 -25.68
N ALA A 594 3.60 7.05 -24.86
CA ALA A 594 3.67 6.85 -23.41
C ALA A 594 2.29 6.83 -22.73
N ASN A 595 1.41 7.81 -23.05
CA ASN A 595 0.06 7.86 -22.49
C ASN A 595 -0.80 6.68 -22.95
N GLN A 596 -0.66 6.22 -24.20
CA GLN A 596 -1.40 5.05 -24.68
C GLN A 596 -0.94 3.78 -23.96
N PHE A 597 0.36 3.64 -23.72
CA PHE A 597 0.92 2.51 -22.96
C PHE A 597 0.40 2.51 -21.52
N LEU A 598 0.42 3.66 -20.84
CA LEU A 598 -0.16 3.83 -19.50
C LEU A 598 -1.62 3.40 -19.45
N MET A 599 -2.45 3.93 -20.35
CA MET A 599 -3.89 3.63 -20.36
C MET A 599 -4.18 2.16 -20.65
N ALA A 600 -3.49 1.57 -21.63
CA ALA A 600 -3.75 0.19 -22.03
C ALA A 600 -3.25 -0.83 -21.00
N SER A 601 -2.02 -0.66 -20.49
CA SER A 601 -1.51 -1.52 -19.41
C SER A 601 -2.30 -1.34 -18.11
N GLY A 602 -2.81 -0.13 -17.84
CA GLY A 602 -3.63 0.16 -16.66
C GLY A 602 -4.98 -0.55 -16.68
N LYS A 603 -5.64 -0.63 -17.84
CA LYS A 603 -6.88 -1.42 -17.98
C LYS A 603 -6.64 -2.91 -17.73
N LEU A 604 -5.52 -3.46 -18.21
CA LEU A 604 -5.14 -4.85 -17.92
C LEU A 604 -4.82 -5.07 -16.43
N GLN A 605 -4.12 -4.13 -15.79
CA GLN A 605 -3.85 -4.18 -14.35
C GLN A 605 -5.15 -4.29 -13.55
N VAL A 606 -6.13 -3.41 -13.83
CA VAL A 606 -7.44 -3.41 -13.16
C VAL A 606 -8.19 -4.72 -13.41
N LEU A 607 -8.14 -5.25 -14.63
CA LEU A 607 -8.74 -6.55 -14.96
C LEU A 607 -8.14 -7.67 -14.10
N CYS A 608 -6.81 -7.68 -13.91
CA CYS A 608 -6.14 -8.68 -13.06
C CYS A 608 -6.54 -8.54 -11.59
N TYR A 609 -6.52 -7.32 -11.04
CA TYR A 609 -6.94 -7.06 -9.65
C TYR A 609 -8.39 -7.47 -9.40
N LYS A 610 -9.30 -7.10 -10.32
CA LYS A 610 -10.71 -7.48 -10.23
C LYS A 610 -10.87 -9.00 -10.08
N ASN A 611 -10.22 -9.76 -10.95
CA ASN A 611 -10.36 -11.21 -10.96
C ASN A 611 -9.75 -11.87 -9.72
N GLU A 612 -8.62 -11.38 -9.20
CA GLU A 612 -8.06 -11.89 -7.94
C GLU A 612 -8.92 -11.54 -6.72
N ILE A 613 -9.39 -10.29 -6.62
CA ILE A 613 -10.21 -9.83 -5.50
C ILE A 613 -11.54 -10.58 -5.45
N GLU A 614 -12.23 -10.72 -6.59
CA GLU A 614 -13.46 -11.49 -6.66
C GLU A 614 -13.23 -12.96 -6.30
N LYS A 615 -12.10 -13.54 -6.73
CA LYS A 615 -11.70 -14.91 -6.37
C LYS A 615 -11.46 -15.07 -4.88
N ALA A 616 -10.81 -14.11 -4.23
CA ALA A 616 -10.67 -14.07 -2.79
C ALA A 616 -12.04 -13.96 -2.09
N MET A 617 -12.92 -13.08 -2.56
CA MET A 617 -14.27 -12.91 -2.00
C MET A 617 -15.14 -14.17 -2.14
N ARG A 618 -14.98 -14.96 -3.22
CA ARG A 618 -15.66 -16.27 -3.38
C ARG A 618 -15.13 -17.38 -2.47
N THR A 619 -13.92 -17.22 -1.92
CA THR A 619 -13.23 -18.30 -1.22
C THR A 619 -13.79 -18.53 0.18
N LYS A 620 -14.50 -19.64 0.37
CA LYS A 620 -14.95 -20.09 1.70
C LYS A 620 -13.74 -20.40 2.60
N GLY A 621 -13.77 -19.89 3.83
CA GLY A 621 -12.72 -20.07 4.83
C GLY A 621 -11.57 -19.05 4.73
N LEU A 622 -11.55 -18.18 3.73
CA LEU A 622 -10.60 -17.07 3.65
C LEU A 622 -11.06 -15.91 4.53
N ALA A 623 -10.16 -15.36 5.35
CA ALA A 623 -10.47 -14.28 6.28
C ALA A 623 -10.20 -12.87 5.71
N GLY A 624 -9.48 -12.80 4.59
CA GLY A 624 -9.23 -11.55 3.89
C GLY A 624 -8.04 -11.59 2.96
N PHE A 625 -7.68 -10.42 2.44
CA PHE A 625 -6.48 -10.21 1.64
C PHE A 625 -5.78 -8.91 2.04
N GLN A 626 -4.51 -8.81 1.70
CA GLN A 626 -3.71 -7.60 1.78
C GLN A 626 -3.10 -7.37 0.41
N LEU A 627 -3.50 -6.30 -0.29
CA LEU A 627 -2.83 -5.90 -1.53
C LEU A 627 -1.38 -5.52 -1.22
N LEU A 628 -0.45 -5.79 -2.15
CA LEU A 628 0.93 -5.29 -2.03
C LEU A 628 0.98 -3.75 -1.98
N GLY A 629 -0.02 -3.08 -2.52
CA GLY A 629 -0.15 -1.65 -2.39
C GLY A 629 -1.37 -1.20 -3.15
N LEU A 630 -2.23 -0.42 -2.50
CA LEU A 630 -3.17 0.41 -3.24
C LEU A 630 -2.41 1.50 -4.01
N GLN A 631 -1.29 1.96 -3.46
CA GLN A 631 -0.34 2.86 -4.10
C GLN A 631 0.86 2.13 -4.71
N ASP A 632 1.52 2.79 -5.66
CA ASP A 632 2.81 2.33 -6.19
C ASP A 632 3.90 2.31 -5.13
N PHE A 633 4.83 1.37 -5.31
CA PHE A 633 6.00 1.21 -4.47
C PHE A 633 7.24 1.65 -5.27
N PRO A 634 7.76 2.85 -5.04
CA PRO A 634 8.88 3.37 -5.83
C PRO A 634 10.21 2.67 -5.52
N GLY A 635 10.30 1.91 -4.43
CA GLY A 635 11.46 1.12 -4.07
C GLY A 635 11.69 -0.14 -4.92
N GLN A 636 12.83 -0.77 -4.67
CA GLN A 636 13.19 -2.10 -5.18
C GLN A 636 13.05 -2.26 -6.69
N GLY A 637 13.48 -1.28 -7.48
CA GLY A 637 13.29 -1.28 -8.93
C GLY A 637 11.94 -0.72 -9.36
N THR A 638 11.42 0.30 -8.67
CA THR A 638 10.21 1.05 -9.08
C THR A 638 9.02 0.14 -9.44
N ALA A 639 8.40 -0.48 -8.44
CA ALA A 639 7.26 -1.37 -8.64
C ALA A 639 5.93 -0.60 -8.80
N LEU A 640 5.49 -0.46 -10.05
CA LEU A 640 4.26 0.26 -10.43
C LEU A 640 3.00 -0.61 -10.29
N VAL A 641 2.80 -1.18 -9.10
CA VAL A 641 1.74 -2.15 -8.81
C VAL A 641 0.41 -1.52 -8.37
N GLY A 642 0.42 -0.26 -7.93
CA GLY A 642 -0.75 0.38 -7.33
C GLY A 642 -1.77 0.85 -8.35
N MET A 643 -3.03 0.90 -7.93
CA MET A 643 -4.09 1.61 -8.66
C MET A 643 -4.10 3.11 -8.34
N LEU A 644 -3.34 3.52 -7.33
CA LEU A 644 -2.91 4.89 -7.03
C LEU A 644 -1.40 5.01 -7.28
N ASN A 645 -0.92 6.22 -7.51
CA ASN A 645 0.52 6.48 -7.53
C ASN A 645 1.11 6.62 -6.13
N ALA A 646 2.44 6.74 -6.02
CA ALA A 646 3.16 6.85 -4.74
C ALA A 646 2.82 8.10 -3.91
N LEU A 647 2.02 9.03 -4.45
CA LEU A 647 1.51 10.22 -3.76
C LEU A 647 0.04 10.04 -3.31
N TRP A 648 -0.50 8.81 -3.35
CA TRP A 648 -1.90 8.48 -3.09
C TRP A 648 -2.90 9.20 -4.02
N GLN A 649 -2.50 9.52 -5.26
CA GLN A 649 -3.36 10.14 -6.26
C GLN A 649 -3.91 9.10 -7.23
N ASN A 650 -5.12 9.33 -7.74
CA ASN A 650 -5.75 8.45 -8.73
C ASN A 650 -4.93 8.41 -10.02
N LYS A 651 -4.75 7.21 -10.55
CA LYS A 651 -4.25 7.03 -11.91
C LYS A 651 -5.36 7.24 -12.94
N PRO A 652 -5.04 7.72 -14.15
CA PRO A 652 -6.06 8.22 -15.09
C PRO A 652 -6.97 7.14 -15.71
N TYR A 653 -6.63 5.86 -15.57
CA TYR A 653 -7.36 4.75 -16.21
C TYR A 653 -8.44 4.11 -15.33
N VAL A 654 -8.54 4.47 -14.04
CA VAL A 654 -9.53 3.89 -13.12
C VAL A 654 -9.89 4.84 -11.99
N THR A 655 -11.17 4.83 -11.60
CA THR A 655 -11.72 5.61 -10.49
C THR A 655 -11.98 4.75 -9.25
N PRO A 656 -12.03 5.35 -8.05
CA PRO A 656 -12.42 4.63 -6.84
C PRO A 656 -13.81 3.99 -6.94
N GLN A 657 -14.75 4.62 -7.66
CA GLN A 657 -16.10 4.12 -7.87
C GLN A 657 -16.12 2.84 -8.72
N GLU A 658 -15.30 2.78 -9.77
CA GLU A 658 -15.14 1.57 -10.58
C GLU A 658 -14.52 0.43 -9.74
N ILE A 659 -13.51 0.72 -8.92
CA ILE A 659 -12.89 -0.26 -8.03
C ILE A 659 -13.89 -0.79 -7.00
N LYS A 660 -14.74 0.10 -6.46
CA LYS A 660 -15.81 -0.26 -5.51
C LYS A 660 -16.88 -1.18 -6.06
N ARG A 661 -16.94 -1.40 -7.37
CA ARG A 661 -17.86 -2.38 -7.95
C ARG A 661 -17.42 -3.81 -7.69
N PHE A 662 -16.11 -4.07 -7.62
CA PHE A 662 -15.57 -5.40 -7.36
C PHE A 662 -14.83 -5.54 -6.02
N CYS A 663 -14.55 -4.43 -5.34
CA CYS A 663 -13.93 -4.40 -4.01
C CYS A 663 -14.78 -3.56 -3.05
N ASN A 664 -15.65 -4.17 -2.24
CA ASN A 664 -16.53 -3.45 -1.32
C ASN A 664 -17.01 -4.34 -0.16
N ALA A 665 -17.77 -3.78 0.77
CA ALA A 665 -18.41 -4.55 1.85
C ALA A 665 -19.52 -5.48 1.36
N VAL A 666 -20.17 -5.14 0.24
CA VAL A 666 -21.16 -5.98 -0.45
C VAL A 666 -20.84 -5.99 -1.94
N VAL A 667 -20.69 -7.17 -2.53
CA VAL A 667 -20.31 -7.34 -3.94
C VAL A 667 -21.10 -8.51 -4.53
N PRO A 668 -21.90 -8.29 -5.59
CA PRO A 668 -22.39 -9.38 -6.42
C PRO A 668 -21.23 -10.05 -7.17
N LEU A 669 -21.24 -11.37 -7.21
CA LEU A 669 -20.21 -12.18 -7.83
C LEU A 669 -20.86 -13.09 -8.88
N ALA A 670 -20.25 -13.20 -10.05
CA ALA A 670 -20.63 -14.14 -11.08
C ALA A 670 -19.56 -15.24 -11.19
N ARG A 671 -20.01 -16.49 -11.21
CA ARG A 671 -19.20 -17.65 -11.58
C ARG A 671 -19.52 -18.00 -13.03
N MET A 672 -18.54 -17.79 -13.90
CA MET A 672 -18.60 -18.09 -15.33
C MET A 672 -17.42 -18.99 -15.73
N PRO A 673 -17.67 -20.06 -16.51
CA PRO A 673 -16.64 -21.02 -16.91
C PRO A 673 -15.64 -20.48 -17.95
N LYS A 674 -15.99 -19.35 -18.58
CA LYS A 674 -15.19 -18.61 -19.53
C LYS A 674 -15.81 -17.23 -19.80
N PHE A 675 -15.01 -16.33 -20.36
CA PHE A 675 -15.43 -15.00 -20.82
C PHE A 675 -15.58 -14.89 -22.33
N VAL A 676 -15.10 -15.89 -23.09
CA VAL A 676 -15.17 -15.92 -24.55
C VAL A 676 -16.02 -17.10 -25.01
N TYR A 677 -17.03 -16.82 -25.83
CA TYR A 677 -18.05 -17.76 -26.30
C TYR A 677 -18.16 -17.74 -27.81
N THR A 678 -18.71 -18.83 -28.35
CA THR A 678 -19.24 -18.92 -29.70
C THR A 678 -20.76 -18.81 -29.68
N ASN A 679 -21.36 -18.30 -30.76
CA ASN A 679 -22.79 -17.97 -30.80
C ASN A 679 -23.74 -19.18 -30.88
N ASN A 680 -23.22 -20.40 -31.04
CA ASN A 680 -23.99 -21.64 -30.90
C ASN A 680 -24.06 -22.12 -29.44
N GLU A 681 -23.45 -21.39 -28.50
CA GLU A 681 -23.49 -21.70 -27.07
C GLU A 681 -24.62 -20.96 -26.35
N THR A 682 -24.85 -21.36 -25.10
CA THR A 682 -25.67 -20.59 -24.15
C THR A 682 -24.75 -19.96 -23.12
N PHE A 683 -24.84 -18.65 -22.96
CA PHE A 683 -24.18 -17.96 -21.87
C PHE A 683 -24.81 -18.40 -20.54
N THR A 684 -23.98 -18.77 -19.57
CA THR A 684 -24.45 -19.17 -18.23
C THR A 684 -23.58 -18.51 -17.16
N ALA A 685 -24.23 -18.01 -16.11
CA ALA A 685 -23.55 -17.48 -14.93
C ALA A 685 -24.31 -17.88 -13.66
N GLN A 686 -23.59 -18.44 -12.68
CA GLN A 686 -24.13 -18.60 -11.32
C GLN A 686 -23.84 -17.32 -10.53
N ILE A 687 -24.87 -16.75 -9.93
CA ILE A 687 -24.78 -15.49 -9.20
C ILE A 687 -24.74 -15.80 -7.70
N GLU A 688 -23.71 -15.25 -7.05
CA GLU A 688 -23.50 -15.29 -5.62
C GLU A 688 -23.40 -13.86 -5.07
N LEU A 689 -23.55 -13.72 -3.76
CA LEU A 689 -23.35 -12.47 -3.05
C LEU A 689 -22.23 -12.66 -2.00
N PHE A 690 -21.32 -11.70 -1.99
CA PHE A 690 -20.44 -11.42 -0.87
C PHE A 690 -21.08 -10.31 -0.03
N ASN A 691 -21.36 -10.57 1.24
CA ASN A 691 -21.91 -9.59 2.18
C ASN A 691 -21.13 -9.63 3.50
N TYR A 692 -20.23 -8.66 3.68
CA TYR A 692 -19.60 -8.34 4.97
C TYR A 692 -19.92 -6.88 5.35
N GLY A 693 -21.16 -6.45 5.09
CA GLY A 693 -21.70 -5.17 5.51
C GLY A 693 -21.97 -5.09 7.00
N SER A 694 -22.67 -4.04 7.43
CA SER A 694 -23.05 -3.82 8.83
C SER A 694 -24.10 -4.81 9.36
N GLY A 695 -24.70 -5.63 8.49
CA GLY A 695 -25.79 -6.54 8.81
C GLY A 695 -26.20 -7.40 7.61
N ALA A 696 -27.15 -8.31 7.83
CA ALA A 696 -27.86 -8.99 6.75
C ALA A 696 -28.64 -7.96 5.88
N LEU A 697 -28.72 -8.22 4.57
CA LEU A 697 -29.52 -7.42 3.65
C LEU A 697 -30.97 -7.91 3.67
N LYS A 698 -31.84 -7.18 4.36
CA LYS A 698 -33.26 -7.53 4.52
C LYS A 698 -34.05 -7.18 3.26
N ASN A 699 -34.89 -8.13 2.82
CA ASN A 699 -35.77 -7.97 1.65
C ASN A 699 -35.05 -7.41 0.41
N ALA A 700 -33.80 -7.84 0.17
CA ALA A 700 -32.99 -7.29 -0.91
C ALA A 700 -33.38 -7.91 -2.26
N GLN A 701 -33.47 -7.05 -3.28
CA GLN A 701 -33.66 -7.47 -4.67
C GLN A 701 -32.33 -7.32 -5.43
N ILE A 702 -31.89 -8.40 -6.06
CA ILE A 702 -30.72 -8.39 -6.94
C ILE A 702 -31.21 -8.30 -8.38
N ASN A 703 -30.82 -7.24 -9.08
CA ASN A 703 -31.18 -6.97 -10.47
C ASN A 703 -30.01 -7.28 -11.38
N TRP A 704 -30.29 -7.62 -12.64
CA TRP A 704 -29.26 -7.77 -13.65
C TRP A 704 -29.73 -7.29 -15.02
N VAL A 705 -28.77 -6.87 -15.85
CA VAL A 705 -28.97 -6.40 -17.22
C VAL A 705 -27.85 -6.97 -18.10
N LEU A 706 -28.20 -7.52 -19.24
CA LEU A 706 -27.27 -7.89 -20.30
C LEU A 706 -27.40 -6.88 -21.45
N LYS A 707 -26.29 -6.24 -21.82
CA LYS A 707 -26.22 -5.16 -22.83
C LYS A 707 -25.27 -5.57 -23.95
N ASP A 708 -25.52 -5.12 -25.17
CA ASP A 708 -24.56 -5.24 -26.28
C ASP A 708 -23.50 -4.12 -26.27
N SER A 709 -22.59 -4.14 -27.25
CA SER A 709 -21.51 -3.16 -27.37
C SER A 709 -21.96 -1.71 -27.57
N THR A 710 -23.21 -1.49 -28.02
CA THR A 710 -23.82 -0.16 -28.18
C THR A 710 -24.49 0.34 -26.90
N GLY A 711 -24.58 -0.51 -25.87
CA GLY A 711 -25.33 -0.26 -24.65
C GLY A 711 -26.81 -0.62 -24.75
N LYS A 712 -27.26 -1.18 -25.89
CA LYS A 712 -28.64 -1.64 -26.05
C LYS A 712 -28.87 -2.85 -25.14
N MET A 713 -29.94 -2.79 -24.38
CA MET A 713 -30.38 -3.87 -23.51
C MET A 713 -30.87 -5.06 -24.35
N LEU A 714 -30.26 -6.23 -24.15
CA LEU A 714 -30.68 -7.49 -24.73
C LEU A 714 -31.68 -8.20 -23.82
N GLN A 715 -31.40 -8.19 -22.51
CA GLN A 715 -32.29 -8.74 -21.50
C GLN A 715 -32.05 -8.04 -20.15
N SER A 716 -33.09 -7.95 -19.33
CA SER A 716 -32.97 -7.60 -17.91
C SER A 716 -33.96 -8.41 -17.10
N ASN A 717 -33.62 -8.69 -15.85
CA ASN A 717 -34.52 -9.32 -14.90
C ASN A 717 -34.05 -9.07 -13.46
N PHE A 718 -34.77 -9.62 -12.49
CA PHE A 718 -34.40 -9.60 -11.07
C PHE A 718 -34.61 -10.98 -10.43
N PHE A 719 -33.87 -11.24 -9.36
CA PHE A 719 -34.05 -12.42 -8.53
C PHE A 719 -35.07 -12.16 -7.42
N LYS A 720 -35.76 -13.21 -6.97
CA LYS A 720 -36.77 -13.12 -5.90
C LYS A 720 -36.18 -12.45 -4.66
N GLN A 721 -36.89 -11.46 -4.13
CA GLN A 721 -36.52 -10.77 -2.89
C GLN A 721 -36.41 -11.76 -1.74
N LYS A 722 -35.31 -11.67 -0.99
CA LYS A 722 -35.09 -12.45 0.23
C LYS A 722 -34.04 -11.78 1.11
N GLU A 723 -33.85 -12.34 2.30
CA GLU A 723 -32.75 -11.95 3.18
C GLU A 723 -31.44 -12.60 2.71
N TYR A 724 -30.37 -11.82 2.71
CA TYR A 724 -29.01 -12.31 2.48
C TYR A 724 -28.16 -12.05 3.72
N GLU A 725 -27.77 -13.12 4.40
CA GLU A 725 -26.96 -13.08 5.63
C GLU A 725 -25.57 -12.46 5.42
N ILE A 726 -24.83 -12.27 6.51
CA ILE A 726 -23.40 -11.95 6.43
C ILE A 726 -22.62 -13.22 6.04
N GLY A 727 -21.74 -13.11 5.06
CA GLY A 727 -20.85 -14.18 4.60
C GLY A 727 -20.50 -14.05 3.12
N ASN A 728 -19.91 -15.11 2.57
CA ASN A 728 -19.59 -15.20 1.15
C ASN A 728 -20.14 -16.47 0.49
N GLY A 729 -20.17 -16.46 -0.84
CA GLY A 729 -20.76 -17.54 -1.63
C GLY A 729 -22.26 -17.73 -1.38
N ILE A 730 -22.96 -16.63 -1.03
CA ILE A 730 -24.39 -16.69 -0.71
C ILE A 730 -25.16 -16.81 -2.03
N PRO A 731 -25.92 -17.89 -2.26
CA PRO A 731 -26.53 -18.14 -3.57
C PRO A 731 -27.65 -17.14 -3.88
N VAL A 732 -27.57 -16.51 -5.05
CA VAL A 732 -28.58 -15.57 -5.57
C VAL A 732 -29.47 -16.27 -6.60
N GLY A 733 -28.88 -16.85 -7.65
CA GLY A 733 -29.60 -17.53 -8.72
C GLY A 733 -28.73 -17.76 -9.96
N LYS A 734 -29.35 -18.19 -11.07
CA LYS A 734 -28.65 -18.48 -12.33
C LYS A 734 -29.17 -17.56 -13.44
N ILE A 735 -28.27 -17.11 -14.31
CA ILE A 735 -28.59 -16.42 -15.56
C ILE A 735 -28.26 -17.36 -16.72
N GLU A 736 -29.17 -17.46 -17.68
CA GLU A 736 -28.99 -18.19 -18.93
C GLU A 736 -29.49 -17.34 -20.10
N TYR A 737 -28.67 -17.26 -21.16
CA TYR A 737 -29.03 -16.51 -22.36
C TYR A 737 -28.50 -17.22 -23.62
N PRO A 738 -29.38 -17.70 -24.52
CA PRO A 738 -28.95 -18.30 -25.80
C PRO A 738 -28.22 -17.28 -26.67
N LEU A 739 -27.02 -17.60 -27.14
CA LEU A 739 -26.22 -16.68 -27.95
C LEU A 739 -26.53 -16.73 -29.45
N SER A 740 -27.50 -17.56 -29.86
CA SER A 740 -27.83 -17.80 -31.27
C SER A 740 -28.29 -16.55 -32.03
N GLY A 741 -28.79 -15.54 -31.32
CA GLY A 741 -29.15 -14.23 -31.86
C GLY A 741 -27.95 -13.33 -32.22
N ILE A 742 -26.76 -13.64 -31.70
CA ILE A 742 -25.55 -12.85 -31.93
C ILE A 742 -24.87 -13.34 -33.23
N LYS A 743 -25.02 -12.59 -34.32
CA LYS A 743 -24.52 -13.00 -35.64
C LYS A 743 -23.16 -12.42 -36.01
N THR A 744 -22.81 -11.26 -35.44
CA THR A 744 -21.52 -10.60 -35.64
C THR A 744 -20.70 -10.70 -34.37
N PRO A 745 -19.35 -10.79 -34.47
CA PRO A 745 -18.49 -10.72 -33.30
C PRO A 745 -18.78 -9.46 -32.47
N MET A 746 -18.98 -9.60 -31.16
CA MET A 746 -19.23 -8.44 -30.30
C MET A 746 -18.91 -8.70 -28.83
N ARG A 747 -18.78 -7.61 -28.10
CA ARG A 747 -18.78 -7.57 -26.64
C ARG A 747 -20.21 -7.48 -26.12
N LEU A 748 -20.53 -8.26 -25.10
CA LEU A 748 -21.70 -8.07 -24.24
C LEU A 748 -21.23 -7.70 -22.83
N ASN A 749 -22.04 -6.95 -22.08
CA ASN A 749 -21.77 -6.59 -20.70
C ASN A 749 -22.91 -7.09 -19.80
N LEU A 750 -22.58 -7.92 -18.81
CA LEU A 750 -23.48 -8.34 -17.74
C LEU A 750 -23.30 -7.42 -16.54
N ASP A 751 -24.31 -6.65 -16.17
CA ASP A 751 -24.31 -5.72 -15.04
C ASP A 751 -25.28 -6.21 -13.97
N ILE A 752 -24.82 -6.38 -12.72
CA ILE A 752 -25.59 -6.89 -11.59
C ILE A 752 -25.53 -5.89 -10.43
N TYR A 753 -26.66 -5.59 -9.81
CA TYR A 753 -26.70 -4.63 -8.70
C TYR A 753 -27.78 -4.95 -7.66
N VAL A 754 -27.57 -4.47 -6.44
CA VAL A 754 -28.53 -4.58 -5.33
C VAL A 754 -29.43 -3.35 -5.36
N ALA A 755 -30.74 -3.56 -5.60
CA ALA A 755 -31.71 -2.48 -5.75
C ALA A 755 -31.73 -1.53 -4.52
N GLY A 756 -31.79 -0.22 -4.79
CA GLY A 756 -31.84 0.80 -3.73
C GLY A 756 -30.50 1.07 -3.04
N THR A 757 -29.40 0.51 -3.53
CA THR A 757 -28.05 0.74 -2.98
C THR A 757 -27.06 1.12 -4.09
N SER A 758 -25.82 1.44 -3.72
CA SER A 758 -24.71 1.62 -4.66
C SER A 758 -23.93 0.33 -4.95
N TYR A 759 -24.32 -0.81 -4.38
CA TYR A 759 -23.61 -2.07 -4.56
C TYR A 759 -23.96 -2.71 -5.90
N GLY A 760 -22.94 -3.03 -6.69
CA GLY A 760 -23.08 -3.72 -7.97
C GLY A 760 -21.73 -4.08 -8.57
N ASN A 761 -21.73 -4.95 -9.56
CA ASN A 761 -20.56 -5.41 -10.30
C ASN A 761 -20.96 -5.75 -11.73
N ASP A 762 -20.02 -5.83 -12.65
CA ASP A 762 -20.28 -6.14 -14.06
C ASP A 762 -19.17 -6.95 -14.71
N TRP A 763 -19.44 -7.60 -15.85
CA TRP A 763 -18.45 -8.39 -16.57
C TRP A 763 -18.66 -8.25 -18.07
N ASP A 764 -17.56 -8.02 -18.79
CA ASP A 764 -17.54 -8.09 -20.24
C ASP A 764 -17.34 -9.55 -20.68
N ILE A 765 -18.19 -9.99 -21.61
CA ILE A 765 -18.09 -11.29 -22.28
C ILE A 765 -18.03 -11.07 -23.79
N TRP A 766 -17.33 -11.94 -24.50
CA TRP A 766 -17.06 -11.80 -25.91
C TRP A 766 -17.67 -12.96 -26.68
N VAL A 767 -18.44 -12.65 -27.71
CA VAL A 767 -19.18 -13.64 -28.50
C VAL A 767 -18.72 -13.59 -29.94
N PHE A 768 -18.27 -14.73 -30.45
CA PHE A 768 -17.82 -14.92 -31.82
C PHE A 768 -18.77 -15.85 -32.61
N PRO A 769 -18.86 -15.74 -33.93
CA PRO A 769 -19.49 -16.77 -34.75
C PRO A 769 -18.82 -18.14 -34.55
N ALA A 770 -19.64 -19.19 -34.40
CA ALA A 770 -19.16 -20.57 -34.31
C ALA A 770 -18.36 -20.98 -35.56
N THR A 771 -18.78 -20.48 -36.72
CA THR A 771 -18.10 -20.64 -38.01
C THR A 771 -17.92 -19.27 -38.66
N VAL A 772 -16.78 -19.06 -39.31
CA VAL A 772 -16.53 -17.90 -40.18
C VAL A 772 -16.70 -18.32 -41.64
N PRO A 773 -17.16 -17.43 -42.54
CA PRO A 773 -17.20 -17.71 -43.96
C PRO A 773 -15.81 -18.05 -44.51
N GLU A 774 -15.74 -18.96 -45.48
CA GLU A 774 -14.49 -19.22 -46.20
C GLU A 774 -14.06 -17.97 -46.97
N VAL A 775 -12.78 -17.60 -46.84
CA VAL A 775 -12.21 -16.50 -47.59
C VAL A 775 -11.54 -17.08 -48.84
N THR A 776 -12.14 -16.86 -50.01
CA THR A 776 -11.53 -17.22 -51.30
C THR A 776 -10.22 -16.45 -51.45
N LYS A 777 -9.09 -17.16 -51.44
CA LYS A 777 -7.76 -16.55 -51.57
C LYS A 777 -7.54 -16.11 -53.02
N SER A 778 -7.36 -14.82 -53.23
CA SER A 778 -6.93 -14.25 -54.51
C SER A 778 -5.52 -14.74 -54.86
N ASN A 779 -5.28 -15.01 -56.14
CA ASN A 779 -3.94 -15.29 -56.67
C ASN A 779 -3.01 -14.06 -56.58
N GLU A 780 -3.54 -12.88 -56.22
CA GLU A 780 -2.79 -11.62 -56.06
C GLU A 780 -2.08 -11.49 -54.71
N VAL A 781 -2.42 -12.34 -53.71
CA VAL A 781 -1.78 -12.34 -52.38
C VAL A 781 -0.98 -13.62 -52.21
N TYR A 782 0.33 -13.48 -51.95
CA TYR A 782 1.16 -14.62 -51.58
C TYR A 782 1.10 -14.86 -50.07
N TYR A 783 0.61 -16.04 -49.68
CA TYR A 783 0.56 -16.49 -48.30
C TYR A 783 1.76 -17.38 -48.01
N CYS A 784 2.59 -17.00 -47.04
CA CYS A 784 3.74 -17.79 -46.61
C CYS A 784 3.98 -17.64 -45.10
N ASP A 785 4.91 -18.39 -44.53
CA ASP A 785 5.31 -18.31 -43.12
C ASP A 785 6.78 -17.98 -42.89
N THR A 786 7.54 -17.83 -43.96
CA THR A 786 8.91 -17.33 -43.94
C THR A 786 9.13 -16.36 -45.11
N LEU A 787 10.08 -15.45 -44.95
CA LEU A 787 10.46 -14.52 -46.01
C LEU A 787 11.35 -15.23 -47.04
N ASP A 788 10.75 -16.16 -47.79
CA ASP A 788 11.41 -16.93 -48.83
C ASP A 788 11.75 -16.10 -50.09
N ALA A 789 12.48 -16.70 -51.03
CA ALA A 789 12.89 -16.04 -52.27
C ALA A 789 11.70 -15.53 -53.11
N LYS A 790 10.55 -16.22 -53.05
CA LYS A 790 9.33 -15.82 -53.77
C LYS A 790 8.70 -14.60 -53.14
N ALA A 791 8.57 -14.55 -51.81
CA ALA A 791 8.09 -13.39 -51.07
C ALA A 791 8.96 -12.16 -51.34
N ILE A 792 10.28 -12.32 -51.29
CA ILE A 792 11.25 -11.25 -51.61
C ILE A 792 11.03 -10.71 -53.02
N SER A 793 10.99 -11.60 -54.01
CA SER A 793 10.80 -11.23 -55.42
C SER A 793 9.47 -10.49 -55.63
N LEU A 794 8.37 -10.97 -55.03
CA LEU A 794 7.06 -10.32 -55.12
C LEU A 794 7.05 -8.92 -54.49
N LEU A 795 7.62 -8.76 -53.29
CA LEU A 795 7.72 -7.45 -52.64
C LEU A 795 8.54 -6.46 -53.48
N GLN A 796 9.63 -6.90 -54.09
CA GLN A 796 10.43 -6.05 -54.98
C GLN A 796 9.67 -5.61 -56.24
N ASN A 797 8.73 -6.44 -56.73
CA ASN A 797 8.01 -6.24 -57.99
C ASN A 797 6.56 -5.75 -57.82
N GLY A 798 6.17 -5.27 -56.63
CA GLY A 798 4.85 -4.66 -56.43
C GLY A 798 3.75 -5.60 -55.93
N GLY A 799 4.08 -6.87 -55.67
CA GLY A 799 3.14 -7.87 -55.17
C GLY A 799 2.75 -7.65 -53.70
N THR A 800 1.70 -8.38 -53.28
CA THR A 800 1.21 -8.39 -51.90
C THR A 800 1.58 -9.69 -51.21
N VAL A 801 2.15 -9.60 -50.01
CA VAL A 801 2.54 -10.76 -49.19
C VAL A 801 1.83 -10.71 -47.84
N PHE A 802 1.19 -11.82 -47.47
CA PHE A 802 0.74 -12.07 -46.10
C PHE A 802 1.62 -13.15 -45.46
N LEU A 803 2.47 -12.70 -44.53
CA LEU A 803 3.49 -13.50 -43.87
C LEU A 803 3.04 -13.88 -42.45
N GLN A 804 2.74 -15.16 -42.21
CA GLN A 804 2.35 -15.71 -40.91
C GLN A 804 3.54 -16.40 -40.24
N ALA A 805 4.34 -15.62 -39.52
CA ALA A 805 5.70 -15.94 -39.06
C ALA A 805 5.77 -16.56 -37.65
N ALA A 806 4.67 -17.07 -37.10
CA ALA A 806 4.65 -17.67 -35.77
C ALA A 806 5.67 -18.83 -35.67
N GLY A 807 6.53 -18.78 -34.65
CA GLY A 807 7.60 -19.75 -34.43
C GLY A 807 8.82 -19.56 -35.33
N LYS A 808 8.88 -18.50 -36.15
CA LYS A 808 9.97 -18.25 -37.11
C LYS A 808 10.76 -16.96 -36.83
N ILE A 809 10.30 -16.10 -35.94
CA ILE A 809 11.01 -14.86 -35.57
C ILE A 809 12.25 -15.17 -34.72
N VAL A 810 13.38 -14.56 -35.07
CA VAL A 810 14.64 -14.63 -34.31
C VAL A 810 14.83 -13.37 -33.47
N LYS A 811 14.58 -12.19 -34.04
CA LYS A 811 14.73 -10.89 -33.37
C LYS A 811 13.54 -10.60 -32.45
N GLY A 812 13.73 -10.67 -31.14
CA GLY A 812 12.67 -10.55 -30.13
C GLY A 812 12.31 -11.86 -29.43
N LYS A 813 13.00 -12.96 -29.74
CA LYS A 813 12.79 -14.29 -29.10
C LYS A 813 13.00 -14.25 -27.58
N GLU A 814 13.82 -13.33 -27.09
CA GLU A 814 14.09 -13.12 -25.67
C GLU A 814 12.95 -12.37 -24.92
N VAL A 815 11.98 -11.80 -25.65
CA VAL A 815 10.77 -11.22 -25.05
C VAL A 815 9.75 -12.32 -24.78
N VAL A 816 9.49 -12.62 -23.52
CA VAL A 816 8.42 -13.55 -23.13
C VAL A 816 7.13 -12.76 -22.93
N ASN A 817 6.18 -12.97 -23.84
CA ASN A 817 4.88 -12.30 -23.83
C ASN A 817 3.79 -13.22 -23.29
N TYR A 818 3.17 -12.83 -22.17
CA TYR A 818 1.99 -13.47 -21.62
C TYR A 818 0.84 -12.48 -21.56
N PHE A 819 -0.38 -12.98 -21.37
CA PHE A 819 -1.54 -12.10 -21.21
C PHE A 819 -1.51 -11.29 -19.92
N THR A 820 -0.97 -11.86 -18.83
CA THR A 820 -0.75 -11.14 -17.57
C THR A 820 0.44 -10.19 -17.70
N PRO A 821 0.38 -9.00 -17.10
CA PRO A 821 1.49 -8.05 -17.13
C PRO A 821 2.67 -8.51 -16.26
N VAL A 822 3.79 -7.79 -16.37
CA VAL A 822 4.94 -7.89 -15.45
C VAL A 822 4.47 -8.00 -14.00
N PHE A 823 5.07 -8.93 -13.26
CA PHE A 823 4.85 -9.13 -11.84
C PHE A 823 5.88 -8.32 -11.03
N TRP A 824 5.42 -7.45 -10.13
CA TRP A 824 6.20 -6.58 -9.23
C TRP A 824 7.14 -5.59 -9.94
N ASN A 825 8.24 -6.07 -10.54
CA ASN A 825 9.04 -5.41 -11.57
C ASN A 825 10.07 -6.39 -12.13
N THR A 826 10.60 -6.11 -13.31
CA THR A 826 11.58 -7.02 -13.94
C THR A 826 13.01 -6.87 -13.40
N SER A 827 13.40 -5.69 -12.90
CA SER A 827 14.78 -5.43 -12.45
C SER A 827 15.14 -6.24 -11.19
N TRP A 828 14.31 -6.15 -10.14
CA TRP A 828 14.48 -6.87 -8.87
C TRP A 828 14.49 -8.39 -9.04
N PHE A 829 13.70 -8.88 -9.99
CA PHE A 829 13.55 -10.31 -10.28
C PHE A 829 14.42 -10.77 -11.46
N LYS A 830 15.52 -10.08 -11.78
CA LYS A 830 16.52 -10.52 -12.78
C LYS A 830 15.90 -10.83 -14.15
N MET A 831 15.03 -9.94 -14.62
CA MET A 831 14.22 -10.10 -15.84
C MET A 831 13.46 -11.43 -15.88
N ARG A 832 12.88 -11.85 -14.75
CA ARG A 832 11.94 -12.98 -14.74
C ARG A 832 10.70 -12.62 -15.58
N PRO A 833 10.23 -13.53 -16.47
CA PRO A 833 9.06 -13.27 -17.30
C PRO A 833 7.75 -13.23 -16.48
N PRO A 834 6.69 -12.58 -17.01
CA PRO A 834 6.60 -11.97 -18.34
C PRO A 834 7.37 -10.64 -18.47
N HIS A 835 7.70 -10.26 -19.70
CA HIS A 835 8.42 -9.01 -20.00
C HIS A 835 7.51 -7.88 -20.49
N THR A 836 6.23 -8.16 -20.72
CA THR A 836 5.27 -7.21 -21.32
C THR A 836 4.19 -6.79 -20.33
N LEU A 837 3.55 -5.65 -20.60
CA LEU A 837 2.52 -5.00 -19.77
C LEU A 837 1.14 -5.02 -20.43
N GLY A 838 0.96 -5.86 -21.46
CA GLY A 838 -0.18 -5.84 -22.37
C GLY A 838 0.23 -5.34 -23.76
N PHE A 839 -0.72 -4.78 -24.51
CA PHE A 839 -0.48 -4.24 -25.84
C PHE A 839 -1.31 -2.97 -26.09
N VAL A 840 -0.95 -2.24 -27.14
CA VAL A 840 -1.78 -1.21 -27.77
C VAL A 840 -2.08 -1.56 -29.22
N CYS A 841 -3.26 -1.15 -29.68
CA CYS A 841 -3.63 -1.10 -31.08
C CYS A 841 -4.68 -0.01 -31.31
N ASP A 842 -4.90 0.38 -32.56
CA ASP A 842 -6.09 1.16 -32.93
C ASP A 842 -7.25 0.17 -33.17
N PRO A 843 -8.30 0.15 -32.33
CA PRO A 843 -9.42 -0.76 -32.51
C PRO A 843 -10.22 -0.48 -33.80
N ASN A 844 -10.06 0.69 -34.41
CA ASN A 844 -10.71 1.05 -35.68
C ASN A 844 -9.84 0.73 -36.91
N HIS A 845 -8.64 0.19 -36.73
CA HIS A 845 -7.77 -0.16 -37.85
C HIS A 845 -8.49 -1.18 -38.76
N PRO A 846 -8.48 -1.04 -40.11
CA PRO A 846 -9.22 -1.93 -41.00
C PRO A 846 -8.85 -3.42 -40.90
N ALA A 847 -7.64 -3.71 -40.41
CA ALA A 847 -7.20 -5.07 -40.06
C ALA A 847 -8.10 -5.77 -39.02
N PHE A 848 -8.82 -5.00 -38.19
CA PHE A 848 -9.74 -5.48 -37.17
C PHE A 848 -11.21 -5.28 -37.54
N ALA A 849 -11.55 -4.95 -38.79
CA ALA A 849 -12.94 -4.68 -39.18
C ALA A 849 -13.92 -5.84 -38.86
N GLU A 850 -13.43 -7.08 -38.84
CA GLU A 850 -14.22 -8.27 -38.48
C GLU A 850 -13.86 -8.82 -37.10
N PHE A 851 -13.09 -8.11 -36.29
CA PHE A 851 -12.67 -8.53 -34.95
C PHE A 851 -13.07 -7.44 -33.95
N PRO A 852 -13.72 -7.77 -32.81
CA PRO A 852 -14.19 -6.77 -31.87
C PRO A 852 -13.01 -6.27 -31.00
N ALA A 853 -12.12 -5.50 -31.62
CA ALA A 853 -10.88 -5.04 -31.04
C ALA A 853 -11.11 -4.00 -29.94
N THR A 854 -10.26 -4.08 -28.91
CA THR A 854 -10.07 -3.03 -27.90
C THR A 854 -8.65 -2.50 -28.06
N GLY A 855 -8.43 -1.22 -27.75
CA GLY A 855 -7.08 -0.63 -27.77
C GLY A 855 -6.17 -1.07 -26.62
N TYR A 856 -6.58 -2.08 -25.85
CA TYR A 856 -5.92 -2.62 -24.65
C TYR A 856 -6.27 -4.11 -24.48
N SER A 857 -5.51 -4.82 -23.65
CA SER A 857 -5.76 -6.23 -23.35
C SER A 857 -7.06 -6.46 -22.58
N ASP A 858 -7.93 -7.30 -23.15
CA ASP A 858 -9.16 -7.80 -22.54
C ASP A 858 -9.33 -9.28 -22.98
N PHE A 859 -10.30 -10.02 -22.44
CA PHE A 859 -10.34 -11.48 -22.51
C PHE A 859 -10.45 -12.06 -23.92
N GLN A 860 -11.00 -11.34 -24.90
CA GLN A 860 -11.02 -11.76 -26.31
C GLN A 860 -9.64 -11.85 -26.95
N TRP A 861 -8.65 -11.16 -26.37
CA TRP A 861 -7.28 -11.21 -26.85
C TRP A 861 -6.47 -12.35 -26.23
N TRP A 862 -6.97 -13.02 -25.19
CA TRP A 862 -6.18 -14.00 -24.44
C TRP A 862 -5.62 -15.11 -25.33
N ASP A 863 -6.45 -15.73 -26.18
CA ASP A 863 -6.03 -16.78 -27.09
C ASP A 863 -5.27 -16.26 -28.32
N VAL A 864 -5.17 -14.95 -28.50
CA VAL A 864 -4.40 -14.27 -29.56
C VAL A 864 -3.00 -13.94 -29.07
N VAL A 865 -2.86 -13.33 -27.90
CA VAL A 865 -1.59 -12.73 -27.45
C VAL A 865 -0.84 -13.58 -26.44
N ASN A 866 -1.52 -14.43 -25.65
CA ASN A 866 -0.85 -15.24 -24.64
C ASN A 866 0.13 -16.20 -25.30
N LYS A 867 1.42 -16.14 -24.91
CA LYS A 867 2.51 -16.94 -25.50
C LYS A 867 2.78 -16.65 -26.99
N ALA A 868 2.27 -15.55 -27.53
CA ALA A 868 2.58 -15.13 -28.90
C ALA A 868 4.06 -14.75 -29.04
N GLN A 869 4.67 -15.12 -30.16
CA GLN A 869 6.05 -14.75 -30.46
C GLN A 869 6.13 -13.26 -30.80
N VAL A 870 7.08 -12.55 -30.20
CA VAL A 870 7.25 -11.11 -30.37
C VAL A 870 8.32 -10.80 -31.43
N MET A 871 8.07 -9.77 -32.23
CA MET A 871 9.08 -9.14 -33.08
C MET A 871 9.67 -7.90 -32.39
N HIS A 872 10.99 -7.76 -32.37
CA HIS A 872 11.67 -6.55 -31.92
C HIS A 872 12.14 -5.72 -33.13
N LEU A 873 11.62 -4.49 -33.25
CA LEU A 873 11.72 -3.64 -34.42
C LEU A 873 12.88 -2.62 -34.37
N GLU A 874 14.00 -2.96 -33.74
CA GLU A 874 15.15 -2.05 -33.61
C GLU A 874 15.81 -1.62 -34.94
N ASP A 875 15.54 -2.34 -36.03
CA ASP A 875 16.02 -2.01 -37.39
C ASP A 875 14.99 -1.26 -38.24
N PHE A 876 13.78 -1.03 -37.71
CA PHE A 876 12.71 -0.34 -38.42
C PHE A 876 12.86 1.19 -38.26
N PRO A 877 12.24 1.99 -39.14
CA PRO A 877 12.26 3.45 -39.01
C PRO A 877 11.77 3.91 -37.62
N LYS A 878 12.42 4.92 -37.02
CA LYS A 878 12.11 5.38 -35.65
C LYS A 878 10.63 5.70 -35.43
N GLY A 879 9.92 6.23 -36.42
CA GLY A 879 8.48 6.53 -36.35
C GLY A 879 7.54 5.38 -36.73
N PHE A 880 8.05 4.17 -36.99
CA PHE A 880 7.21 3.04 -37.37
C PHE A 880 6.27 2.65 -36.22
N LYS A 881 4.99 2.46 -36.55
CA LYS A 881 3.92 2.05 -35.65
C LYS A 881 3.33 0.71 -36.12
N PRO A 882 3.50 -0.37 -35.36
CA PRO A 882 2.85 -1.65 -35.62
C PRO A 882 1.33 -1.54 -35.49
N VAL A 883 0.61 -2.48 -36.11
CA VAL A 883 -0.85 -2.58 -36.01
C VAL A 883 -1.26 -3.15 -34.65
N LEU A 884 -0.47 -4.08 -34.10
CA LEU A 884 -0.62 -4.65 -32.75
C LEU A 884 0.74 -4.66 -32.06
N GLN A 885 0.91 -3.82 -31.04
CA GLN A 885 2.20 -3.57 -30.39
C GLN A 885 2.14 -3.97 -28.90
N PRO A 886 2.85 -5.02 -28.47
CA PRO A 886 3.11 -5.27 -27.07
C PRO A 886 3.83 -4.09 -26.41
N ILE A 887 3.51 -3.83 -25.16
CA ILE A 887 4.19 -2.83 -24.33
C ILE A 887 5.29 -3.56 -23.56
N ASP A 888 6.55 -3.22 -23.81
CA ASP A 888 7.70 -3.81 -23.11
C ASP A 888 7.83 -3.25 -21.68
N THR A 889 8.62 -3.90 -20.84
CA THR A 889 9.03 -3.35 -19.54
C THR A 889 9.73 -2.01 -19.71
N TRP A 890 9.41 -1.04 -18.85
CA TRP A 890 9.96 0.32 -18.90
C TRP A 890 11.48 0.38 -18.61
N PHE A 891 12.05 -0.72 -18.10
CA PHE A 891 13.50 -0.86 -17.90
C PHE A 891 14.29 -0.98 -19.21
N ILE A 892 13.65 -1.39 -20.31
CA ILE A 892 14.31 -1.55 -21.61
C ILE A 892 13.57 -0.76 -22.70
N ASN A 893 12.23 -0.69 -22.67
CA ASN A 893 11.41 0.03 -23.65
C ASN A 893 11.64 -0.42 -25.11
N ARG A 894 11.79 -1.72 -25.40
CA ARG A 894 11.94 -2.19 -26.78
C ARG A 894 10.70 -1.87 -27.62
N LYS A 895 10.89 -1.52 -28.89
CA LYS A 895 9.78 -1.37 -29.85
C LYS A 895 9.36 -2.75 -30.35
N LEU A 896 8.21 -3.23 -29.91
CA LEU A 896 7.74 -4.59 -30.16
C LEU A 896 6.57 -4.64 -31.16
N ALA A 897 6.34 -5.78 -31.79
CA ALA A 897 5.15 -6.03 -32.61
C ALA A 897 4.68 -7.49 -32.56
N LEU A 898 3.37 -7.68 -32.71
CA LEU A 898 2.73 -8.96 -33.02
C LEU A 898 2.10 -8.96 -34.42
N LEU A 899 1.67 -7.78 -34.89
CA LEU A 899 1.12 -7.55 -36.22
C LEU A 899 1.64 -6.21 -36.75
N LEU A 900 2.13 -6.20 -37.98
CA LEU A 900 2.59 -4.99 -38.65
C LEU A 900 2.24 -5.01 -40.13
N GLU A 901 2.19 -3.83 -40.73
CA GLU A 901 2.08 -3.65 -42.17
C GLU A 901 3.10 -2.63 -42.68
N ALA A 902 3.59 -2.83 -43.91
CA ALA A 902 4.55 -1.94 -44.52
C ALA A 902 4.55 -2.03 -46.04
N LYS A 903 4.99 -0.96 -46.70
CA LYS A 903 5.52 -1.02 -48.06
C LYS A 903 6.96 -1.53 -47.99
N VAL A 904 7.29 -2.56 -48.76
CA VAL A 904 8.64 -3.15 -48.82
C VAL A 904 9.00 -3.33 -50.28
N GLY A 905 10.09 -2.69 -50.72
CA GLY A 905 10.36 -2.57 -52.15
C GLY A 905 9.25 -1.76 -52.84
N LYS A 906 8.64 -2.33 -53.89
CA LYS A 906 7.46 -1.74 -54.56
C LYS A 906 6.13 -2.32 -54.06
N GLY A 907 6.19 -3.39 -53.27
CA GLY A 907 5.05 -4.18 -52.83
C GLY A 907 4.57 -3.85 -51.42
N LYS A 908 3.65 -4.69 -50.93
CA LYS A 908 3.00 -4.53 -49.63
C LYS A 908 3.14 -5.79 -48.80
N LEU A 909 3.44 -5.63 -47.52
CA LEU A 909 3.62 -6.72 -46.55
C LEU A 909 2.64 -6.55 -45.40
N LEU A 910 1.89 -7.61 -45.09
CA LEU A 910 1.24 -7.82 -43.80
C LEU A 910 2.00 -8.95 -43.09
N LEU A 911 2.56 -8.69 -41.91
CA LEU A 911 3.34 -9.68 -41.16
C LEU A 911 2.71 -9.87 -39.79
N CYS A 912 2.36 -11.12 -39.48
CA CYS A 912 1.79 -11.53 -38.19
C CYS A 912 2.67 -12.61 -37.54
N SER A 913 3.06 -12.42 -36.29
CA SER A 913 3.81 -13.41 -35.49
C SER A 913 2.95 -14.15 -34.47
N VAL A 914 1.65 -13.83 -34.40
CA VAL A 914 0.66 -14.62 -33.65
C VAL A 914 0.45 -15.97 -34.33
N ASP A 915 0.35 -17.04 -33.55
CA ASP A 915 -0.06 -18.35 -34.07
C ASP A 915 -1.53 -18.31 -34.47
N LEU A 916 -1.78 -18.18 -35.77
CA LEU A 916 -3.09 -18.21 -36.40
C LEU A 916 -3.30 -19.49 -37.23
N LYS A 917 -2.57 -20.57 -36.92
CA LYS A 917 -2.67 -21.83 -37.67
C LYS A 917 -3.13 -23.00 -36.80
N ASN A 918 -2.68 -23.05 -35.55
CA ASN A 918 -2.91 -24.22 -34.69
C ASN A 918 -4.14 -24.04 -33.79
N ASP A 919 -4.94 -25.11 -33.69
CA ASP A 919 -6.06 -25.26 -32.75
C ASP A 919 -7.11 -24.13 -32.80
N LEU A 920 -7.46 -23.67 -34.01
CA LEU A 920 -8.41 -22.57 -34.21
C LEU A 920 -9.85 -22.89 -33.81
N ASP A 921 -10.20 -24.17 -33.66
CA ASP A 921 -11.53 -24.58 -33.21
C ASP A 921 -11.75 -24.21 -31.73
N ASN A 922 -10.68 -24.29 -30.92
CA ASN A 922 -10.69 -23.93 -29.50
C ASN A 922 -10.21 -22.50 -29.22
N ARG A 923 -9.81 -21.75 -30.26
CA ARG A 923 -9.28 -20.38 -30.18
C ARG A 923 -10.12 -19.41 -31.02
N PRO A 924 -11.37 -19.11 -30.59
CA PRO A 924 -12.29 -18.27 -31.36
C PRO A 924 -11.76 -16.87 -31.64
N GLY A 925 -10.98 -16.27 -30.73
CA GLY A 925 -10.38 -14.95 -30.95
C GLY A 925 -9.33 -15.01 -32.06
N ALA A 926 -8.42 -15.98 -32.02
CA ALA A 926 -7.42 -16.22 -33.07
C ALA A 926 -8.07 -16.54 -34.43
N ARG A 927 -9.10 -17.40 -34.45
CA ARG A 927 -9.86 -17.73 -35.68
C ARG A 927 -10.49 -16.48 -36.31
N GLN A 928 -11.15 -15.66 -35.49
CA GLN A 928 -11.79 -14.44 -35.97
C GLN A 928 -10.76 -13.42 -36.45
N LEU A 929 -9.61 -13.28 -35.75
CA LEU A 929 -8.54 -12.40 -36.18
C LEU A 929 -7.99 -12.84 -37.54
N LEU A 930 -7.73 -14.14 -37.75
CA LEU A 930 -7.29 -14.65 -39.05
C LEU A 930 -8.28 -14.28 -40.17
N TYR A 931 -9.58 -14.48 -39.93
CA TYR A 931 -10.63 -14.12 -40.89
C TYR A 931 -10.59 -12.62 -41.23
N SER A 932 -10.46 -11.75 -40.22
CA SER A 932 -10.34 -10.30 -40.40
C SER A 932 -9.10 -9.94 -41.24
N LEU A 933 -7.94 -10.53 -40.94
CA LEU A 933 -6.69 -10.25 -41.66
C LEU A 933 -6.73 -10.74 -43.11
N GLN A 934 -7.34 -11.90 -43.38
CA GLN A 934 -7.50 -12.43 -44.73
C GLN A 934 -8.40 -11.55 -45.60
N LYS A 935 -9.49 -11.00 -45.05
CA LYS A 935 -10.32 -10.03 -45.77
C LYS A 935 -9.58 -8.71 -45.95
N TYR A 936 -8.90 -8.25 -44.91
CA TYR A 936 -8.17 -6.99 -44.94
C TYR A 936 -7.12 -6.96 -46.04
N VAL A 937 -6.21 -7.95 -46.08
CA VAL A 937 -5.07 -7.97 -47.02
C VAL A 937 -5.50 -8.04 -48.50
N GLN A 938 -6.70 -8.54 -48.77
CA GLN A 938 -7.30 -8.62 -50.11
C GLN A 938 -8.16 -7.40 -50.45
N SER A 939 -8.42 -6.52 -49.49
CA SER A 939 -9.30 -5.37 -49.68
C SER A 939 -8.56 -4.15 -50.21
N ALA A 940 -9.31 -3.21 -50.79
CA ALA A 940 -8.80 -1.88 -51.14
C ALA A 940 -8.38 -1.05 -49.92
N ALA A 941 -8.73 -1.47 -48.69
CA ALA A 941 -8.30 -0.82 -47.46
C ALA A 941 -6.83 -1.17 -47.11
N PHE A 942 -6.26 -2.25 -47.66
CA PHE A 942 -4.85 -2.60 -47.43
C PHE A 942 -3.91 -1.67 -48.18
N LYS A 943 -3.57 -0.57 -47.52
CA LYS A 943 -2.78 0.55 -48.01
C LYS A 943 -1.75 0.95 -46.95
N PRO A 944 -0.73 0.10 -46.70
CA PRO A 944 0.29 0.39 -45.69
C PRO A 944 0.93 1.75 -45.96
N ALA A 945 0.97 2.61 -44.93
CA ALA A 945 1.48 3.96 -45.04
C ALA A 945 3.01 4.01 -44.93
N ALA A 946 3.56 3.23 -43.99
CA ALA A 946 4.99 3.21 -43.70
C ALA A 946 5.78 2.38 -44.72
N THR A 947 6.96 2.87 -45.10
CA THR A 947 7.93 2.14 -45.92
C THR A 947 9.02 1.57 -45.02
N VAL A 948 9.38 0.31 -45.24
CA VAL A 948 10.43 -0.40 -44.51
C VAL A 948 11.36 -1.08 -45.50
N ASP A 949 12.67 -0.98 -45.27
CA ASP A 949 13.67 -1.66 -46.08
C ASP A 949 13.55 -3.18 -45.94
N LEU A 950 13.69 -3.89 -47.06
CA LEU A 950 13.63 -5.35 -47.06
C LEU A 950 14.65 -5.97 -46.08
N ALA A 951 15.84 -5.35 -45.97
CA ALA A 951 16.87 -5.78 -45.03
C ALA A 951 16.38 -5.76 -43.57
N ALA A 952 15.64 -4.72 -43.14
CA ALA A 952 15.08 -4.65 -41.79
C ALA A 952 14.03 -5.74 -41.54
N VAL A 953 13.27 -6.14 -42.56
CA VAL A 953 12.35 -7.30 -42.44
C VAL A 953 13.14 -8.61 -42.38
N GLN A 954 14.21 -8.76 -43.16
CA GLN A 954 15.06 -9.95 -43.15
C GLN A 954 15.76 -10.16 -41.80
N THR A 955 16.19 -9.10 -41.12
CA THR A 955 16.86 -9.22 -39.82
C THR A 955 15.95 -9.82 -38.75
N LEU A 956 14.62 -9.66 -38.86
CA LEU A 956 13.65 -10.34 -37.97
C LEU A 956 13.80 -11.85 -37.94
N PHE A 957 14.20 -12.46 -39.07
CA PHE A 957 14.32 -13.91 -39.25
C PHE A 957 15.75 -14.43 -39.12
N THR A 958 16.75 -13.55 -39.15
CA THR A 958 18.15 -13.96 -39.36
C THR A 958 19.09 -13.47 -38.26
N GLN A 959 18.72 -12.44 -37.50
CA GLN A 959 19.59 -11.84 -36.50
C GLN A 959 18.89 -11.77 -35.14
N PRO A 960 19.61 -12.02 -34.03
CA PRO A 960 19.08 -11.76 -32.70
C PRO A 960 18.92 -10.26 -32.46
N SER A 961 18.23 -9.91 -31.38
CA SER A 961 18.18 -8.52 -30.91
C SER A 961 19.54 -8.05 -30.42
N ARG A 962 19.92 -6.81 -30.75
CA ARG A 962 21.15 -6.18 -30.21
C ARG A 962 20.94 -5.68 -28.79
N ASP A 963 19.73 -5.21 -28.48
CA ASP A 963 19.37 -4.83 -27.13
C ASP A 963 18.92 -6.05 -26.31
N THR A 964 19.80 -6.55 -25.46
CA THR A 964 19.54 -7.66 -24.55
C THR A 964 19.86 -7.24 -23.12
N TRP A 965 19.21 -7.88 -22.15
CA TRP A 965 19.54 -7.67 -20.75
C TRP A 965 20.73 -8.53 -20.31
N ASP A 966 21.72 -7.90 -19.68
CA ASP A 966 22.79 -8.55 -18.93
C ASP A 966 22.75 -8.01 -17.49
N GLY A 967 22.44 -8.89 -16.54
CA GLY A 967 22.36 -8.53 -15.13
C GLY A 967 23.71 -8.28 -14.47
N HIS A 968 24.83 -8.58 -15.15
CA HIS A 968 26.20 -8.48 -14.64
C HIS A 968 26.46 -9.19 -13.29
N THR A 969 25.56 -10.08 -12.88
CA THR A 969 25.66 -10.93 -11.67
C THR A 969 25.30 -12.37 -12.05
N LYS A 970 26.11 -13.35 -11.62
CA LYS A 970 25.85 -14.79 -11.87
C LYS A 970 25.22 -15.49 -10.66
N ASP A 971 25.39 -14.94 -9.46
CA ASP A 971 24.95 -15.52 -8.19
C ASP A 971 23.86 -14.69 -7.49
N SER A 972 23.40 -15.15 -6.32
CA SER A 972 22.33 -14.49 -5.57
C SER A 972 22.71 -13.04 -5.18
N PRO A 973 21.73 -12.15 -4.95
CA PRO A 973 21.96 -10.72 -4.65
C PRO A 973 22.81 -10.42 -3.39
N ASP A 974 23.11 -11.43 -2.58
CA ASP A 974 23.94 -11.31 -1.37
C ASP A 974 25.41 -10.95 -1.63
N GLU A 975 25.90 -11.04 -2.87
CA GLU A 975 27.33 -10.83 -3.19
C GLU A 975 27.74 -9.38 -3.46
N LEU A 976 26.78 -8.44 -3.48
CA LEU A 976 27.08 -7.00 -3.46
C LEU A 976 27.33 -6.47 -2.04
N LYS A 977 27.27 -7.34 -1.02
CA LYS A 977 27.79 -7.04 0.31
C LYS A 977 29.31 -6.90 0.21
N PRO A 978 29.91 -5.78 0.66
CA PRO A 978 31.33 -5.77 0.93
C PRO A 978 31.61 -6.97 1.84
N LYS A 979 32.52 -7.87 1.44
CA LYS A 979 33.08 -8.84 2.40
C LYS A 979 33.68 -7.99 3.51
N LEU A 980 33.06 -8.04 4.69
CA LEU A 980 33.68 -7.54 5.91
C LEU A 980 34.93 -8.41 6.11
N ASN A 981 36.08 -7.88 5.69
CA ASN A 981 37.38 -8.45 6.04
C ASN A 981 37.70 -8.15 7.49
#